data_AF-A0A8S0TGH3-F1
#
_entry.id   AF-A0A8S0TGH3-F1
#
_cell.length_a   1.000
_cell.length_b   1.000
_cell.length_c   1.000
_cell.angle_alpha   90.00
_cell.angle_beta   90.00
_cell.angle_gamma   90.00
#
_symmetry.space_group_name_H-M   'P 1'
#
loop_
_entity.id
_entity.type
_entity.pdbx_description
1 polymer ?
#
loop_
_entity_poly.entity_id
_entity_poly.type
_entity_poly.pdbx_seq_one_letter_code
_entity_poly.pdbx_strand_id
1 'polypeptide(L)'
;MSEISLYIGLLSLVLHLPVAVHGVDHYSRTDFPADFVFGSGTSAYQYEGAASEDGRTPSIWDTFAHSGQNTNGANGDIACDGYHKYKDDIQLMVETNLEALRISISWSRLIPNGRGPINQKGLHYYNNLIDKLRSHGIQPHITLTHFDLPQALEDEYGGWLSRKIVKDFTAYADVCFREFGNRVLYWTTVNEANILAVAGYEQGIIAPGRCSDRTRCSWGNSSKETYIVGHNILLAHSAVVRLYRAKYKAIQKGYVGFNIYTMWYEPYTNGTEDIIATQRAKEFFIGWFIDPLIFGDYPETVKKHAQTRIPTFTKLESEQIKGSVDFIGVNHYTKAFVKDDPSILETDGSGFSADLAAQIIQQQGDTPQDQVILNNFTMSILLEYLKQVYGNQPVYIHENGSLSLSLSLSLSLSLSLSLHIYIYIYRLLEVHLASGFRGFFIWLKGKSHGNHAALVQEGRDLVTYALINAVAMRKILKKYDKIHCSKQGLAFKSQAQSKRIEILQSPWLCELMAFHINLRETNSYTKKVPAFFEGCSLILNDGKPSLSCDLFDSIKLDIDLTCSICLDTVFDPVSLTCGHIFCCMCACKAASVTIVDGLKEAHPKEKCPICREAGVYEGAVHLEELHVLLNRSCPDYWEERRKIDKTERIQQTKEHWESQCRLFMGI
;
A
#
# COMPACT_ATOMS: atom_id res chain seq x y z
N MET A 1 -6.23 -41.31 -24.17
CA MET A 1 -7.09 -40.10 -24.27
C MET A 1 -6.87 -39.15 -23.08
N SER A 2 -5.63 -39.03 -22.58
CA SER A 2 -5.33 -38.38 -21.28
C SER A 2 -4.18 -37.36 -21.36
N GLU A 3 -3.24 -37.52 -22.30
CA GLU A 3 -2.00 -36.70 -22.34
C GLU A 3 -2.15 -35.37 -23.09
N ILE A 4 -3.07 -35.29 -24.07
CA ILE A 4 -3.34 -34.04 -24.81
C ILE A 4 -3.86 -32.94 -23.87
N SER A 5 -4.62 -33.33 -22.83
CA SER A 5 -5.13 -32.38 -21.82
C SER A 5 -4.04 -31.80 -20.91
N LEU A 6 -2.84 -32.40 -20.88
CA LEU A 6 -1.70 -31.91 -20.11
C LEU A 6 -0.84 -30.92 -20.92
N TYR A 7 -0.70 -31.17 -22.23
CA TYR A 7 0.11 -30.33 -23.13
C TYR A 7 -0.46 -28.91 -23.33
N ILE A 8 -1.79 -28.77 -23.37
CA ILE A 8 -2.46 -27.46 -23.45
C ILE A 8 -2.20 -26.63 -22.18
N GLY A 9 -2.10 -27.30 -21.01
CA GLY A 9 -1.75 -26.66 -19.75
C GLY A 9 -0.32 -26.10 -19.72
N LEU A 10 0.66 -26.82 -20.28
CA LEU A 10 2.05 -26.36 -20.29
C LEU A 10 2.34 -25.30 -21.35
N LEU A 11 1.77 -25.38 -22.56
CA LEU A 11 2.04 -24.37 -23.61
C LEU A 11 1.58 -22.97 -23.20
N SER A 12 0.50 -22.90 -22.41
CA SER A 12 -0.07 -21.67 -21.85
C SER A 12 0.85 -20.94 -20.86
N LEU A 13 1.85 -21.62 -20.29
CA LEU A 13 2.68 -21.09 -19.20
C LEU A 13 4.00 -20.43 -19.67
N VAL A 14 4.33 -20.52 -20.97
CA VAL A 14 5.70 -20.23 -21.47
C VAL A 14 5.80 -18.91 -22.24
N LEU A 15 4.70 -18.36 -22.75
CA LEU A 15 4.76 -17.32 -23.79
C LEU A 15 4.93 -15.87 -23.31
N HIS A 16 4.64 -15.55 -22.04
CA HIS A 16 4.80 -14.18 -21.51
C HIS A 16 5.40 -14.14 -20.10
N LEU A 17 6.72 -14.04 -20.03
CA LEU A 17 7.42 -13.37 -18.92
C LEU A 17 8.82 -12.92 -19.37
N PRO A 18 9.02 -11.60 -19.48
CA PRO A 18 10.24 -11.00 -18.96
C PRO A 18 9.94 -9.74 -18.14
N VAL A 19 10.02 -9.85 -16.81
CA VAL A 19 10.10 -8.70 -15.89
C VAL A 19 11.22 -8.99 -14.87
N ALA A 20 11.99 -7.97 -14.53
CA ALA A 20 13.22 -8.08 -13.74
C ALA A 20 12.96 -7.98 -12.21
N VAL A 21 13.92 -7.43 -11.46
CA VAL A 21 13.92 -7.24 -10.00
C VAL A 21 14.63 -5.93 -9.68
N HIS A 22 14.10 -5.14 -8.73
CA HIS A 22 14.77 -3.98 -8.13
C HIS A 22 14.42 -3.88 -6.63
N GLY A 23 15.36 -3.43 -5.79
CA GLY A 23 15.20 -3.27 -4.33
C GLY A 23 14.15 -2.22 -3.92
N VAL A 24 13.85 -2.04 -2.62
CA VAL A 24 12.62 -1.37 -2.09
C VAL A 24 11.32 -2.15 -2.40
N ASP A 25 11.42 -3.17 -3.25
CA ASP A 25 10.44 -3.48 -4.31
C ASP A 25 9.98 -2.14 -4.89
N HIS A 26 10.94 -1.49 -5.55
CA HIS A 26 10.75 -0.58 -6.67
C HIS A 26 9.89 -1.35 -7.68
N TYR A 27 8.58 -1.35 -7.43
CA TYR A 27 7.56 -1.58 -8.43
C TYR A 27 7.86 -0.60 -9.55
N SER A 28 8.49 -1.10 -10.59
CA SER A 28 8.54 -0.38 -11.83
C SER A 28 7.12 -0.38 -12.41
N ARG A 29 6.85 0.57 -13.30
CA ARG A 29 5.63 0.53 -14.12
C ARG A 29 5.49 -0.78 -14.93
N THR A 30 6.57 -1.56 -15.08
CA THR A 30 6.63 -2.84 -15.81
C THR A 30 6.27 -4.07 -14.98
N ASP A 31 6.16 -3.95 -13.65
CA ASP A 31 5.68 -5.03 -12.76
C ASP A 31 4.13 -5.17 -12.81
N PHE A 32 3.47 -4.28 -13.54
CA PHE A 32 2.02 -4.24 -13.74
C PHE A 32 1.70 -4.39 -15.24
N PRO A 33 0.48 -4.86 -15.60
CA PRO A 33 0.02 -4.90 -16.99
C PRO A 33 0.21 -3.56 -17.71
N ALA A 34 0.49 -3.59 -19.02
CA ALA A 34 0.71 -2.38 -19.81
C ALA A 34 -0.52 -1.44 -19.81
N ASP A 35 -1.72 -2.01 -19.68
CA ASP A 35 -3.03 -1.37 -19.57
C ASP A 35 -3.48 -1.06 -18.12
N PHE A 36 -2.71 -1.46 -17.10
CA PHE A 36 -2.93 -1.01 -15.72
C PHE A 36 -2.65 0.49 -15.61
N VAL A 37 -3.42 1.22 -14.80
CA VAL A 37 -3.37 2.69 -14.75
C VAL A 37 -3.06 3.17 -13.33
N PHE A 38 -1.97 3.92 -13.17
CA PHE A 38 -1.63 4.59 -11.92
C PHE A 38 -2.22 6.00 -11.87
N GLY A 39 -2.85 6.35 -10.74
CA GLY A 39 -3.50 7.63 -10.59
C GLY A 39 -3.56 8.15 -9.16
N SER A 40 -4.25 9.28 -9.00
CA SER A 40 -4.58 9.87 -7.71
C SER A 40 -6.03 10.38 -7.74
N GLY A 41 -6.62 10.65 -6.59
CA GLY A 41 -8.03 10.98 -6.44
C GLY A 41 -8.28 12.29 -5.69
N THR A 42 -9.30 13.03 -6.11
CA THR A 42 -9.83 14.18 -5.37
C THR A 42 -11.32 14.36 -5.65
N SER A 43 -11.99 15.20 -4.86
CA SER A 43 -13.41 15.54 -5.02
C SER A 43 -13.61 17.05 -5.07
N ALA A 44 -14.67 17.48 -5.77
CA ALA A 44 -14.90 18.88 -6.06
C ALA A 44 -14.97 19.75 -4.79
N TYR A 45 -15.73 19.33 -3.77
CA TYR A 45 -15.85 20.11 -2.52
C TYR A 45 -14.57 20.10 -1.66
N GLN A 46 -13.76 19.05 -1.74
CA GLN A 46 -12.50 18.95 -0.98
C GLN A 46 -11.33 19.72 -1.63
N TYR A 47 -11.44 20.14 -2.89
CA TYR A 47 -10.31 20.66 -3.66
C TYR A 47 -10.59 21.96 -4.42
N GLU A 48 -11.74 22.11 -5.09
CA GLU A 48 -11.98 23.24 -5.99
C GLU A 48 -11.98 24.59 -5.28
N GLY A 49 -12.66 24.67 -4.13
CA GLY A 49 -12.98 25.97 -3.53
C GLY A 49 -13.91 26.79 -4.41
N ALA A 50 -13.70 28.11 -4.45
CA ALA A 50 -14.45 29.05 -5.27
C ALA A 50 -15.98 28.83 -5.13
N ALA A 51 -16.44 28.64 -3.89
CA ALA A 51 -17.73 28.03 -3.58
C ALA A 51 -18.94 28.87 -4.01
N SER A 52 -18.81 30.19 -4.00
CA SER A 52 -19.82 31.19 -4.41
C SER A 52 -19.48 31.88 -5.74
N GLU A 53 -18.44 31.44 -6.43
CA GLU A 53 -17.91 32.11 -7.62
C GLU A 53 -18.50 31.58 -8.93
N ASP A 54 -18.45 32.44 -9.95
CA ASP A 54 -18.75 32.13 -11.35
C ASP A 54 -20.05 31.33 -11.57
N GLY A 55 -21.07 31.59 -10.74
CA GLY A 55 -22.40 31.01 -10.82
C GLY A 55 -22.60 29.67 -10.11
N ARG A 56 -21.65 29.18 -9.31
CA ARG A 56 -21.89 28.04 -8.42
C ARG A 56 -22.97 28.36 -7.38
N THR A 57 -23.82 27.39 -7.10
CA THR A 57 -24.78 27.42 -5.97
C THR A 57 -24.35 26.46 -4.85
N PRO A 58 -24.79 26.65 -3.59
CA PRO A 58 -24.50 25.72 -2.50
C PRO A 58 -24.87 24.27 -2.80
N SER A 59 -24.02 23.36 -2.34
CA SER A 59 -24.33 21.95 -2.14
C SER A 59 -24.70 21.69 -0.67
N ILE A 60 -25.18 20.49 -0.36
CA ILE A 60 -25.45 20.04 1.01
C ILE A 60 -24.21 20.13 1.92
N TRP A 61 -23.01 20.04 1.34
CA TRP A 61 -21.75 20.12 2.08
C TRP A 61 -21.37 21.54 2.50
N ASP A 62 -21.69 22.55 1.67
CA ASP A 62 -21.55 23.96 2.03
C ASP A 62 -22.46 24.26 3.22
N THR A 63 -23.76 23.98 3.06
CA THR A 63 -24.78 24.20 4.10
C THR A 63 -24.49 23.46 5.40
N PHE A 64 -24.03 22.19 5.32
CA PHE A 64 -23.64 21.43 6.50
C PHE A 64 -22.40 22.02 7.19
N ALA A 65 -21.37 22.43 6.46
CA ALA A 65 -20.18 23.04 7.04
C ALA A 65 -20.47 24.41 7.69
N HIS A 66 -21.25 25.27 7.03
CA HIS A 66 -21.67 26.56 7.58
C HIS A 66 -22.70 26.45 8.71
N SER A 67 -23.32 25.29 8.94
CA SER A 67 -24.29 25.08 10.03
C SER A 67 -23.67 25.08 11.44
N GLY A 68 -22.34 25.00 11.54
CA GLY A 68 -21.63 24.86 12.82
C GLY A 68 -21.57 23.43 13.38
N GLN A 69 -22.11 22.43 12.67
CA GLN A 69 -22.02 21.01 13.05
C GLN A 69 -20.67 20.35 12.67
N ASN A 70 -19.83 21.02 11.86
CA ASN A 70 -18.55 20.49 11.39
C ASN A 70 -17.36 20.85 12.31
N THR A 71 -16.26 20.10 12.19
CA THR A 71 -15.06 20.24 13.01
C THR A 71 -14.47 21.66 12.98
N ASN A 72 -14.47 22.33 14.13
CA ASN A 72 -13.83 23.63 14.40
C ASN A 72 -14.18 24.75 13.39
N GLY A 73 -15.32 24.67 12.70
CA GLY A 73 -15.75 25.66 11.71
C GLY A 73 -15.01 25.60 10.35
N ALA A 74 -14.27 24.52 10.06
CA ALA A 74 -13.66 24.31 8.75
C ALA A 74 -14.71 24.06 7.65
N ASN A 75 -14.45 24.52 6.42
CA ASN A 75 -15.36 24.38 5.28
C ASN A 75 -14.60 24.27 3.94
N GLY A 76 -15.35 24.09 2.85
CA GLY A 76 -14.82 24.00 1.47
C GLY A 76 -14.85 25.32 0.68
N ASP A 77 -14.99 26.48 1.32
CA ASP A 77 -15.20 27.76 0.61
C ASP A 77 -14.03 28.10 -0.33
N ILE A 78 -12.82 27.84 0.16
CA ILE A 78 -11.54 27.97 -0.57
C ILE A 78 -10.90 26.59 -0.80
N ALA A 79 -11.05 25.64 0.14
CA ALA A 79 -10.42 24.32 0.06
C ALA A 79 -8.91 24.39 -0.32
N CYS A 80 -8.49 23.73 -1.39
CA CYS A 80 -7.13 23.84 -1.96
C CYS A 80 -7.01 24.93 -3.05
N ASP A 81 -8.09 25.64 -3.36
CA ASP A 81 -8.20 26.65 -4.43
C ASP A 81 -7.94 26.07 -5.84
N GLY A 82 -8.28 24.78 -6.02
CA GLY A 82 -8.08 24.04 -7.26
C GLY A 82 -8.86 24.59 -8.46
N TYR A 83 -9.96 25.31 -8.23
CA TYR A 83 -10.71 26.00 -9.30
C TYR A 83 -9.82 26.98 -10.07
N HIS A 84 -8.91 27.67 -9.36
CA HIS A 84 -7.93 28.57 -9.93
C HIS A 84 -6.60 27.87 -10.26
N LYS A 85 -6.16 26.93 -9.41
CA LYS A 85 -4.81 26.34 -9.44
C LYS A 85 -4.63 25.06 -10.26
N TYR A 86 -5.69 24.46 -10.81
CA TYR A 86 -5.61 23.16 -11.53
C TYR A 86 -4.54 23.06 -12.64
N LYS A 87 -4.09 24.19 -13.22
CA LYS A 87 -3.00 24.19 -14.21
C LYS A 87 -1.65 23.83 -13.61
N ASP A 88 -1.41 24.30 -12.39
CA ASP A 88 -0.18 24.09 -11.62
C ASP A 88 -0.22 22.69 -10.99
N ASP A 89 -1.38 22.26 -10.49
CA ASP A 89 -1.60 20.90 -10.01
C ASP A 89 -1.36 19.86 -11.13
N ILE A 90 -1.85 20.10 -12.35
CA ILE A 90 -1.57 19.22 -13.50
C ILE A 90 -0.08 19.22 -13.87
N GLN A 91 0.63 20.33 -13.70
CA GLN A 91 2.08 20.36 -13.95
C GLN A 91 2.82 19.43 -12.98
N LEU A 92 2.43 19.40 -11.69
CA LEU A 92 2.94 18.44 -10.71
C LEU A 92 2.56 16.99 -11.05
N MET A 93 1.37 16.75 -11.61
CA MET A 93 0.95 15.41 -12.08
C MET A 93 1.78 14.93 -13.28
N VAL A 94 2.21 15.84 -14.17
CA VAL A 94 3.13 15.52 -15.28
C VAL A 94 4.53 15.21 -14.76
N GLU A 95 5.06 16.01 -13.83
CA GLU A 95 6.38 15.80 -13.23
C GLU A 95 6.46 14.49 -12.42
N THR A 96 5.33 14.03 -11.86
CA THR A 96 5.20 12.74 -11.18
C THR A 96 4.79 11.57 -12.10
N ASN A 97 4.63 11.80 -13.41
CA ASN A 97 4.23 10.80 -14.42
C ASN A 97 2.88 10.09 -14.12
N LEU A 98 1.89 10.85 -13.64
CA LEU A 98 0.56 10.33 -13.30
C LEU A 98 -0.25 9.94 -14.56
N GLU A 99 -0.71 8.70 -14.67
CA GLU A 99 -1.44 8.21 -15.85
C GLU A 99 -2.95 8.53 -15.83
N ALA A 100 -3.53 8.75 -14.64
CA ALA A 100 -4.91 9.16 -14.47
C ALA A 100 -5.13 10.10 -13.27
N LEU A 101 -6.10 11.00 -13.42
CA LEU A 101 -6.65 11.75 -12.30
C LEU A 101 -8.13 11.41 -12.14
N ARG A 102 -8.50 10.94 -10.95
CA ARG A 102 -9.89 10.80 -10.54
C ARG A 102 -10.37 12.09 -9.90
N ILE A 103 -11.42 12.69 -10.47
CA ILE A 103 -12.08 13.90 -9.96
C ILE A 103 -13.58 13.66 -9.82
N SER A 104 -14.30 14.53 -9.13
CA SER A 104 -15.75 14.68 -9.33
C SER A 104 -16.08 15.96 -10.09
N ILE A 105 -17.20 15.96 -10.79
CA ILE A 105 -17.83 17.19 -11.30
C ILE A 105 -18.79 17.67 -10.22
N SER A 106 -18.72 18.95 -9.83
CA SER A 106 -19.71 19.49 -8.90
C SER A 106 -21.01 19.79 -9.62
N TRP A 107 -22.06 19.05 -9.26
CA TRP A 107 -23.40 19.23 -9.82
C TRP A 107 -23.86 20.68 -9.60
N SER A 108 -23.64 21.24 -8.41
CA SER A 108 -24.07 22.61 -8.08
C SER A 108 -23.23 23.71 -8.74
N ARG A 109 -22.07 23.38 -9.34
CA ARG A 109 -21.29 24.27 -10.21
C ARG A 109 -21.72 24.18 -11.68
N LEU A 110 -21.96 22.97 -12.19
CA LEU A 110 -22.32 22.74 -13.61
C LEU A 110 -23.78 23.07 -13.91
N ILE A 111 -24.71 22.66 -13.03
CA ILE A 111 -26.14 22.96 -13.12
C ILE A 111 -26.58 23.58 -11.79
N PRO A 112 -26.55 24.92 -11.68
CA PRO A 112 -26.95 25.63 -10.47
C PRO A 112 -28.37 25.26 -10.03
N ASN A 113 -28.58 25.13 -8.71
CA ASN A 113 -29.81 24.60 -8.10
C ASN A 113 -30.21 23.18 -8.58
N GLY A 114 -29.30 22.45 -9.22
CA GLY A 114 -29.49 21.07 -9.68
C GLY A 114 -30.32 20.89 -10.96
N ARG A 115 -31.13 21.90 -11.36
CA ARG A 115 -31.93 21.89 -12.60
C ARG A 115 -31.87 23.24 -13.31
N GLY A 116 -31.91 23.21 -14.64
CA GLY A 116 -32.03 24.41 -15.48
C GLY A 116 -30.95 24.46 -16.56
N PRO A 117 -30.54 25.67 -17.01
CA PRO A 117 -29.47 25.82 -17.98
C PRO A 117 -28.11 25.45 -17.37
N ILE A 118 -27.18 25.01 -18.23
CA ILE A 118 -25.80 24.75 -17.83
C ILE A 118 -25.10 26.08 -17.53
N ASN A 119 -24.45 26.18 -16.37
CA ASN A 119 -23.54 27.27 -16.07
C ASN A 119 -22.36 27.23 -17.03
N GLN A 120 -22.26 28.22 -17.94
CA GLN A 120 -21.21 28.26 -18.94
C GLN A 120 -19.81 28.43 -18.33
N LYS A 121 -19.68 29.07 -17.16
CA LYS A 121 -18.39 29.20 -16.46
C LYS A 121 -17.95 27.88 -15.82
N GLY A 122 -18.85 27.18 -15.13
CA GLY A 122 -18.63 25.81 -14.66
C GLY A 122 -18.30 24.84 -15.81
N LEU A 123 -19.04 24.93 -16.92
CA LEU A 123 -18.77 24.16 -18.14
C LEU A 123 -17.37 24.45 -18.71
N HIS A 124 -16.97 25.72 -18.83
CA HIS A 124 -15.63 26.07 -19.29
C HIS A 124 -14.52 25.57 -18.34
N TYR A 125 -14.73 25.63 -17.02
CA TYR A 125 -13.78 25.05 -16.05
C TYR A 125 -13.56 23.56 -16.28
N TYR A 126 -14.62 22.74 -16.28
CA TYR A 126 -14.48 21.30 -16.48
C TYR A 126 -13.96 20.93 -17.88
N ASN A 127 -14.32 21.68 -18.93
CA ASN A 127 -13.70 21.55 -20.26
C ASN A 127 -12.18 21.79 -20.19
N ASN A 128 -11.77 22.94 -19.67
CA ASN A 128 -10.35 23.32 -19.61
C ASN A 128 -9.53 22.36 -18.74
N LEU A 129 -10.09 21.84 -17.65
CA LEU A 129 -9.49 20.82 -16.78
C LEU A 129 -9.31 19.49 -17.54
N ILE A 130 -10.36 18.97 -18.16
CA ILE A 130 -10.34 17.71 -18.92
C ILE A 130 -9.43 17.80 -20.15
N ASP A 131 -9.46 18.91 -20.88
CA ASP A 131 -8.62 19.14 -22.05
C ASP A 131 -7.14 19.30 -21.66
N LYS A 132 -6.84 19.96 -20.52
CA LYS A 132 -5.48 20.12 -20.01
C LYS A 132 -4.90 18.78 -19.52
N LEU A 133 -5.68 17.98 -18.79
CA LEU A 133 -5.31 16.59 -18.42
C LEU A 133 -4.99 15.76 -19.68
N ARG A 134 -5.91 15.72 -20.65
CA ARG A 134 -5.73 14.98 -21.90
C ARG A 134 -4.58 15.48 -22.77
N SER A 135 -4.29 16.79 -22.76
CA SER A 135 -3.15 17.36 -23.51
C SER A 135 -1.79 16.85 -23.03
N HIS A 136 -1.74 16.35 -21.79
CA HIS A 136 -0.57 15.75 -21.17
C HIS A 136 -0.65 14.21 -21.07
N GLY A 137 -1.64 13.58 -21.70
CA GLY A 137 -1.84 12.12 -21.67
C GLY A 137 -2.55 11.57 -20.42
N ILE A 138 -2.86 12.42 -19.44
CA ILE A 138 -3.50 12.01 -18.18
C ILE A 138 -4.98 11.69 -18.43
N GLN A 139 -5.40 10.49 -18.01
CA GLN A 139 -6.77 10.02 -18.20
C GLN A 139 -7.73 10.65 -17.15
N PRO A 140 -8.80 11.35 -17.56
CA PRO A 140 -9.81 11.85 -16.64
C PRO A 140 -10.80 10.74 -16.24
N HIS A 141 -10.80 10.36 -14.96
CA HIS A 141 -11.77 9.44 -14.37
C HIS A 141 -12.81 10.27 -13.60
N ILE A 142 -14.04 10.36 -14.11
CA ILE A 142 -15.05 11.28 -13.55
C ILE A 142 -16.00 10.55 -12.61
N THR A 143 -16.16 11.09 -11.41
CA THR A 143 -17.26 10.75 -10.48
C THR A 143 -18.38 11.77 -10.66
N LEU A 144 -19.62 11.33 -10.91
CA LEU A 144 -20.74 12.25 -11.16
C LEU A 144 -21.18 12.98 -9.89
N THR A 145 -21.19 12.31 -8.72
CA THR A 145 -21.43 12.97 -7.43
C THR A 145 -20.50 12.39 -6.36
N HIS A 146 -19.86 13.27 -5.59
CA HIS A 146 -19.04 12.90 -4.45
C HIS A 146 -19.61 13.63 -3.22
N PHE A 147 -20.79 13.15 -2.80
CA PHE A 147 -21.64 13.69 -1.74
C PHE A 147 -22.15 15.15 -1.92
N ASP A 148 -21.67 15.90 -2.92
CA ASP A 148 -21.96 17.33 -3.14
C ASP A 148 -23.28 17.60 -3.91
N LEU A 149 -24.38 17.02 -3.42
CA LEU A 149 -25.73 17.26 -3.95
C LEU A 149 -26.11 18.76 -3.88
N PRO A 150 -26.68 19.39 -4.92
CA PRO A 150 -27.14 20.78 -4.86
C PRO A 150 -28.20 21.00 -3.75
N GLN A 151 -28.00 22.00 -2.89
CA GLN A 151 -28.83 22.22 -1.69
C GLN A 151 -30.34 22.34 -2.03
N ALA A 152 -30.66 23.02 -3.14
CA ALA A 152 -32.04 23.19 -3.61
C ALA A 152 -32.81 21.86 -3.84
N LEU A 153 -32.11 20.74 -4.08
CA LEU A 153 -32.71 19.41 -4.23
C LEU A 153 -32.92 18.72 -2.87
N GLU A 154 -32.11 19.02 -1.87
CA GLU A 154 -32.38 18.65 -0.46
C GLU A 154 -33.55 19.46 0.09
N ASP A 155 -33.59 20.78 -0.17
CA ASP A 155 -34.67 21.66 0.28
C ASP A 155 -36.05 21.31 -0.33
N GLU A 156 -36.12 20.98 -1.63
CA GLU A 156 -37.40 20.69 -2.30
C GLU A 156 -38.00 19.33 -1.88
N TYR A 157 -37.17 18.33 -1.60
CA TYR A 157 -37.66 16.95 -1.43
C TYR A 157 -36.81 16.00 -0.56
N GLY A 158 -35.82 16.49 0.18
CA GLY A 158 -34.91 15.67 0.99
C GLY A 158 -33.93 14.85 0.13
N GLY A 159 -33.59 15.34 -1.06
CA GLY A 159 -32.50 14.80 -1.87
C GLY A 159 -32.63 13.30 -2.13
N TRP A 160 -31.66 12.53 -1.65
CA TRP A 160 -31.64 11.07 -1.83
C TRP A 160 -32.79 10.32 -1.15
N LEU A 161 -33.60 10.95 -0.29
CA LEU A 161 -34.82 10.35 0.27
C LEU A 161 -35.96 10.21 -0.74
N SER A 162 -35.99 11.04 -1.79
CA SER A 162 -37.06 11.01 -2.77
C SER A 162 -36.67 10.28 -4.04
N ARG A 163 -37.56 9.40 -4.52
CA ARG A 163 -37.47 8.82 -5.87
C ARG A 163 -37.44 9.87 -7.00
N LYS A 164 -37.75 11.16 -6.73
CA LYS A 164 -37.45 12.29 -7.63
C LYS A 164 -35.98 12.31 -8.08
N ILE A 165 -35.03 12.02 -7.17
CA ILE A 165 -33.59 12.13 -7.44
C ILE A 165 -33.14 11.28 -8.63
N VAL A 166 -33.80 10.14 -8.87
CA VAL A 166 -33.53 9.24 -10.00
C VAL A 166 -33.65 9.99 -11.33
N LYS A 167 -34.66 10.85 -11.48
CA LYS A 167 -34.86 11.64 -12.70
C LYS A 167 -33.84 12.77 -12.81
N ASP A 168 -33.66 13.53 -11.74
CA ASP A 168 -32.83 14.73 -11.76
C ASP A 168 -31.33 14.40 -11.89
N PHE A 169 -30.86 13.35 -11.21
CA PHE A 169 -29.50 12.81 -11.37
C PHE A 169 -29.28 12.19 -12.76
N THR A 170 -30.28 11.53 -13.34
CA THR A 170 -30.20 11.04 -14.73
C THR A 170 -30.13 12.19 -15.74
N ALA A 171 -30.84 13.28 -15.51
CA ALA A 171 -30.78 14.47 -16.37
C ALA A 171 -29.41 15.18 -16.28
N TYR A 172 -28.85 15.29 -15.07
CA TYR A 172 -27.49 15.79 -14.84
C TYR A 172 -26.43 14.90 -15.49
N ALA A 173 -26.53 13.58 -15.36
CA ALA A 173 -25.65 12.64 -16.05
C ALA A 173 -25.74 12.77 -17.58
N ASP A 174 -26.92 13.04 -18.15
CA ASP A 174 -27.06 13.31 -19.59
C ASP A 174 -26.29 14.55 -20.04
N VAL A 175 -26.18 15.58 -19.20
CA VAL A 175 -25.31 16.73 -19.46
C VAL A 175 -23.85 16.29 -19.42
N CYS A 176 -23.40 15.66 -18.34
CA CYS A 176 -22.00 15.26 -18.19
C CYS A 176 -21.52 14.34 -19.33
N PHE A 177 -22.33 13.33 -19.70
CA PHE A 177 -22.01 12.45 -20.83
C PHE A 177 -21.99 13.19 -22.17
N ARG A 178 -22.92 14.12 -22.41
CA ARG A 178 -22.98 14.89 -23.67
C ARG A 178 -21.80 15.84 -23.83
N GLU A 179 -21.50 16.63 -22.79
CA GLU A 179 -20.47 17.67 -22.88
C GLU A 179 -19.04 17.08 -22.81
N PHE A 180 -18.80 16.06 -21.96
CA PHE A 180 -17.44 15.57 -21.67
C PHE A 180 -17.15 14.15 -22.16
N GLY A 181 -18.15 13.34 -22.49
CA GLY A 181 -17.97 11.92 -22.85
C GLY A 181 -17.28 11.66 -24.20
N ASN A 182 -17.00 12.71 -24.99
CA ASN A 182 -16.04 12.63 -26.12
C ASN A 182 -14.56 12.58 -25.67
N ARG A 183 -14.31 12.79 -24.37
CA ARG A 183 -12.97 12.87 -23.75
C ARG A 183 -12.83 12.02 -22.50
N VAL A 184 -13.93 11.75 -21.79
CA VAL A 184 -13.97 10.94 -20.57
C VAL A 184 -14.46 9.53 -20.90
N LEU A 185 -13.62 8.53 -20.62
CA LEU A 185 -13.95 7.12 -20.79
C LEU A 185 -14.46 6.47 -19.49
N TYR A 186 -13.96 6.86 -18.32
CA TYR A 186 -14.30 6.19 -17.06
C TYR A 186 -15.24 7.06 -16.21
N TRP A 187 -16.44 6.52 -15.96
CA TRP A 187 -17.51 7.20 -15.25
C TRP A 187 -17.90 6.42 -14.00
N THR A 188 -17.79 7.02 -12.83
CA THR A 188 -18.33 6.51 -11.56
C THR A 188 -19.61 7.27 -11.25
N THR A 189 -20.72 6.61 -10.97
CA THR A 189 -21.96 7.37 -10.68
C THR A 189 -21.89 8.05 -9.32
N VAL A 190 -21.64 7.31 -8.25
CA VAL A 190 -21.70 7.80 -6.86
C VAL A 190 -20.45 7.29 -6.13
N ASN A 191 -19.77 8.16 -5.37
CA ASN A 191 -18.72 7.74 -4.42
C ASN A 191 -19.36 7.10 -3.19
N GLU A 192 -18.73 6.06 -2.64
CA GLU A 192 -18.99 5.46 -1.33
C GLU A 192 -20.48 5.47 -0.92
N ALA A 193 -21.34 4.91 -1.76
CA ALA A 193 -22.79 5.05 -1.60
C ALA A 193 -23.32 4.51 -0.26
N ASN A 194 -22.62 3.55 0.33
CA ASN A 194 -22.87 3.02 1.67
C ASN A 194 -22.49 4.02 2.77
N ILE A 195 -21.39 4.77 2.66
CA ILE A 195 -21.03 5.83 3.60
C ILE A 195 -21.97 7.02 3.47
N LEU A 196 -22.35 7.43 2.25
CA LEU A 196 -23.35 8.49 2.05
C LEU A 196 -24.65 8.17 2.82
N ALA A 197 -25.16 6.94 2.69
CA ALA A 197 -26.35 6.51 3.39
C ALA A 197 -26.15 6.43 4.92
N VAL A 198 -25.11 5.73 5.39
CA VAL A 198 -24.89 5.48 6.83
C VAL A 198 -24.44 6.76 7.56
N ALA A 199 -23.35 7.39 7.13
CA ALA A 199 -22.81 8.55 7.82
C ALA A 199 -23.70 9.79 7.67
N GLY A 200 -24.41 9.93 6.54
CA GLY A 200 -25.27 11.10 6.24
C GLY A 200 -26.72 10.99 6.73
N TYR A 201 -27.29 9.77 6.81
CA TYR A 201 -28.72 9.55 7.13
C TYR A 201 -28.98 8.55 8.28
N GLU A 202 -27.97 7.82 8.77
CA GLU A 202 -28.04 7.10 10.04
C GLU A 202 -27.37 7.88 11.18
N GLN A 203 -26.11 8.26 10.99
CA GLN A 203 -25.24 8.77 12.05
C GLN A 203 -25.21 10.31 12.11
N GLY A 204 -25.56 10.99 11.01
CA GLY A 204 -25.59 12.45 10.89
C GLY A 204 -24.23 13.12 11.12
N ILE A 205 -23.13 12.48 10.74
CA ILE A 205 -21.76 13.00 10.90
C ILE A 205 -21.18 13.61 9.62
N ILE A 206 -21.86 13.43 8.48
CA ILE A 206 -21.59 14.13 7.21
C ILE A 206 -22.89 14.72 6.65
N ALA A 207 -22.76 15.58 5.64
CA ALA A 207 -23.91 16.15 4.94
C ALA A 207 -24.89 15.08 4.41
N PRO A 208 -26.22 15.28 4.52
CA PRO A 208 -26.88 16.49 5.00
C PRO A 208 -27.13 16.53 6.52
N GLY A 209 -26.58 15.59 7.31
CA GLY A 209 -26.64 15.64 8.78
C GLY A 209 -27.94 15.10 9.39
N ARG A 210 -28.53 14.03 8.84
CA ARG A 210 -29.72 13.38 9.42
C ARG A 210 -29.39 12.21 10.32
N CYS A 211 -30.04 12.19 11.49
CA CYS A 211 -30.07 11.06 12.41
C CYS A 211 -31.28 11.14 13.35
N SER A 212 -31.53 10.08 14.12
CA SER A 212 -32.54 10.06 15.19
C SER A 212 -32.08 10.77 16.48
N ASP A 213 -30.77 10.87 16.71
CA ASP A 213 -30.17 11.54 17.88
C ASP A 213 -30.39 13.06 17.81
N ARG A 214 -31.27 13.56 18.69
CA ARG A 214 -31.62 14.99 18.77
C ARG A 214 -30.59 15.86 19.50
N THR A 215 -29.55 15.27 20.09
CA THR A 215 -28.41 16.03 20.61
C THR A 215 -27.44 16.44 19.50
N ARG A 216 -27.50 15.75 18.35
CA ARG A 216 -26.66 15.98 17.17
C ARG A 216 -27.43 16.56 15.99
N CYS A 217 -28.53 15.91 15.60
CA CYS A 217 -29.27 16.22 14.37
C CYS A 217 -30.63 16.85 14.69
N SER A 218 -30.90 18.01 14.09
CA SER A 218 -32.21 18.69 14.23
C SER A 218 -33.38 17.87 13.65
N TRP A 219 -33.10 17.00 12.69
CA TRP A 219 -34.08 16.12 12.04
C TRP A 219 -33.44 14.81 11.54
N GLY A 220 -34.26 13.92 10.96
CA GLY A 220 -33.82 12.64 10.39
C GLY A 220 -34.42 11.41 11.08
N ASN A 221 -34.25 10.23 10.49
CA ASN A 221 -34.73 8.97 11.06
C ASN A 221 -33.85 7.78 10.64
N SER A 222 -32.86 7.47 11.49
CA SER A 222 -31.84 6.43 11.32
C SER A 222 -32.39 5.03 11.04
N SER A 223 -33.64 4.75 11.45
CA SER A 223 -34.31 3.46 11.24
C SER A 223 -34.65 3.16 9.79
N LYS A 224 -34.92 4.22 8.99
CA LYS A 224 -35.55 4.12 7.66
C LYS A 224 -34.81 4.90 6.57
N GLU A 225 -34.27 6.07 6.89
CA GLU A 225 -33.73 7.00 5.90
C GLU A 225 -32.52 6.38 5.16
N THR A 226 -31.63 5.72 5.89
CA THR A 226 -30.48 4.95 5.38
C THR A 226 -30.86 3.98 4.25
N TYR A 227 -31.89 3.15 4.46
CA TYR A 227 -32.32 2.16 3.47
C TYR A 227 -33.04 2.79 2.27
N ILE A 228 -33.83 3.84 2.49
CA ILE A 228 -34.50 4.59 1.42
C ILE A 228 -33.45 5.27 0.51
N VAL A 229 -32.42 5.87 1.11
CA VAL A 229 -31.30 6.51 0.39
C VAL A 229 -30.53 5.49 -0.44
N GLY A 230 -30.08 4.38 0.16
CA GLY A 230 -29.35 3.35 -0.58
C GLY A 230 -30.13 2.79 -1.77
N HIS A 231 -31.45 2.58 -1.59
CA HIS A 231 -32.34 2.16 -2.67
C HIS A 231 -32.48 3.22 -3.78
N ASN A 232 -32.68 4.49 -3.43
CA ASN A 232 -32.80 5.56 -4.43
C ASN A 232 -31.47 5.82 -5.18
N ILE A 233 -30.32 5.69 -4.52
CA ILE A 233 -28.99 5.72 -5.16
C ILE A 233 -28.87 4.57 -6.17
N LEU A 234 -29.23 3.34 -5.78
CA LEU A 234 -29.17 2.16 -6.66
C LEU A 234 -30.08 2.31 -7.90
N LEU A 235 -31.29 2.85 -7.74
CA LEU A 235 -32.18 3.18 -8.86
C LEU A 235 -31.65 4.33 -9.74
N ALA A 236 -31.04 5.36 -9.15
CA ALA A 236 -30.43 6.47 -9.87
C ALA A 236 -29.23 6.01 -10.70
N HIS A 237 -28.39 5.12 -10.13
CA HIS A 237 -27.28 4.48 -10.84
C HIS A 237 -27.77 3.64 -12.04
N SER A 238 -28.73 2.73 -11.85
CA SER A 238 -29.20 1.88 -12.97
C SER A 238 -29.89 2.69 -14.08
N ALA A 239 -30.59 3.78 -13.72
CA ALA A 239 -31.15 4.72 -14.69
C ALA A 239 -30.06 5.46 -15.50
N VAL A 240 -28.97 5.88 -14.85
CA VAL A 240 -27.80 6.51 -15.49
C VAL A 240 -27.04 5.52 -16.38
N VAL A 241 -26.85 4.27 -15.95
CA VAL A 241 -26.18 3.25 -16.78
C VAL A 241 -27.03 2.88 -18.00
N ARG A 242 -28.36 2.74 -17.83
CA ARG A 242 -29.28 2.55 -18.95
C ARG A 242 -29.22 3.71 -19.95
N LEU A 243 -29.20 4.96 -19.46
CA LEU A 243 -29.00 6.15 -20.31
C LEU A 243 -27.69 6.05 -21.09
N TYR A 244 -26.57 5.74 -20.41
CA TYR A 244 -25.27 5.63 -21.06
C TYR A 244 -25.25 4.53 -22.13
N ARG A 245 -25.72 3.33 -21.79
CA ARG A 245 -25.80 2.19 -22.71
C ARG A 245 -26.70 2.46 -23.92
N ALA A 246 -27.81 3.19 -23.74
CA ALA A 246 -28.74 3.51 -24.83
C ALA A 246 -28.30 4.67 -25.73
N LYS A 247 -27.66 5.71 -25.19
CA LYS A 247 -27.40 6.99 -25.91
C LYS A 247 -25.92 7.23 -26.24
N TYR A 248 -24.99 6.68 -25.46
CA TYR A 248 -23.58 7.10 -25.50
C TYR A 248 -22.58 5.97 -25.74
N LYS A 249 -22.78 4.76 -25.20
CA LYS A 249 -21.83 3.64 -25.25
C LYS A 249 -21.35 3.29 -26.67
N ALA A 250 -22.23 3.35 -27.67
CA ALA A 250 -21.89 3.06 -29.06
C ALA A 250 -20.94 4.09 -29.71
N ILE A 251 -21.00 5.36 -29.26
CA ILE A 251 -20.24 6.49 -29.81
C ILE A 251 -18.97 6.71 -29.00
N GLN A 252 -19.11 6.77 -27.67
CA GLN A 252 -18.07 7.16 -26.72
C GLN A 252 -17.22 5.98 -26.22
N LYS A 253 -17.78 4.77 -26.23
CA LYS A 253 -17.10 3.51 -25.85
C LYS A 253 -16.56 3.43 -24.41
N GLY A 254 -16.84 4.43 -23.57
CA GLY A 254 -16.48 4.45 -22.15
C GLY A 254 -17.26 3.44 -21.30
N TYR A 255 -17.01 3.46 -19.99
CA TYR A 255 -17.48 2.50 -19.01
C TYR A 255 -18.17 3.23 -17.86
N VAL A 256 -19.27 2.67 -17.34
CA VAL A 256 -19.98 3.23 -16.18
C VAL A 256 -19.95 2.24 -15.00
N GLY A 257 -19.32 2.66 -13.92
CA GLY A 257 -19.15 1.88 -12.69
C GLY A 257 -19.86 2.48 -11.47
N PHE A 258 -19.83 1.71 -10.39
CA PHE A 258 -20.36 2.06 -9.08
C PHE A 258 -19.24 1.97 -8.03
N ASN A 259 -19.26 2.79 -6.98
CA ASN A 259 -18.20 2.79 -5.96
C ASN A 259 -18.74 2.60 -4.54
N ILE A 260 -18.01 1.81 -3.74
CA ILE A 260 -18.26 1.57 -2.32
C ILE A 260 -16.98 1.77 -1.50
N TYR A 261 -17.14 2.21 -0.26
CA TYR A 261 -16.14 2.01 0.78
C TYR A 261 -16.25 0.59 1.31
N THR A 262 -15.15 -0.06 1.67
CA THR A 262 -15.24 -1.19 2.59
C THR A 262 -13.95 -1.40 3.37
N MET A 263 -14.09 -1.71 4.65
CA MET A 263 -13.02 -2.34 5.42
C MET A 263 -12.89 -3.82 5.00
N TRP A 264 -11.81 -4.49 5.40
CA TRP A 264 -11.84 -5.94 5.52
C TRP A 264 -12.43 -6.33 6.88
N TYR A 265 -13.16 -7.44 6.94
CA TYR A 265 -13.85 -7.89 8.14
C TYR A 265 -13.35 -9.28 8.55
N GLU A 266 -12.85 -9.38 9.78
CA GLU A 266 -12.35 -10.61 10.42
C GLU A 266 -13.13 -10.87 11.72
N PRO A 267 -13.31 -12.13 12.15
CA PRO A 267 -14.01 -12.41 13.40
C PRO A 267 -13.14 -12.04 14.61
N TYR A 268 -13.76 -11.48 15.64
CA TYR A 268 -13.05 -11.06 16.87
C TYR A 268 -12.51 -12.25 17.66
N THR A 269 -13.20 -13.39 17.63
CA THR A 269 -12.71 -14.68 18.13
C THR A 269 -12.97 -15.80 17.11
N ASN A 270 -12.40 -16.99 17.34
CA ASN A 270 -12.74 -18.20 16.57
C ASN A 270 -14.11 -18.81 16.96
N GLY A 271 -14.99 -18.07 17.63
CA GLY A 271 -16.36 -18.47 17.94
C GLY A 271 -17.22 -18.58 16.67
N THR A 272 -18.25 -19.41 16.70
CA THR A 272 -19.14 -19.61 15.54
C THR A 272 -20.00 -18.35 15.30
N GLU A 273 -20.33 -17.68 16.40
CA GLU A 273 -21.08 -16.45 16.52
C GLU A 273 -20.36 -15.31 15.79
N ASP A 274 -19.10 -15.02 16.15
CA ASP A 274 -18.28 -13.98 15.52
C ASP A 274 -18.01 -14.25 14.03
N ILE A 275 -17.89 -15.53 13.63
CA ILE A 275 -17.74 -15.92 12.22
C ILE A 275 -19.04 -15.62 11.43
N ILE A 276 -20.21 -15.92 11.99
CA ILE A 276 -21.51 -15.59 11.39
C ILE A 276 -21.71 -14.06 11.35
N ALA A 277 -21.33 -13.34 12.41
CA ALA A 277 -21.35 -11.88 12.46
C ALA A 277 -20.44 -11.26 11.39
N THR A 278 -19.25 -11.84 11.17
CA THR A 278 -18.31 -11.40 10.13
C THR A 278 -18.87 -11.53 8.72
N GLN A 279 -19.57 -12.62 8.43
CA GLN A 279 -20.26 -12.80 7.15
C GLN A 279 -21.42 -11.82 7.00
N ARG A 280 -22.21 -11.63 8.05
CA ARG A 280 -23.30 -10.64 8.12
C ARG A 280 -22.79 -9.21 7.89
N ALA A 281 -21.65 -8.83 8.45
CA ALA A 281 -21.01 -7.54 8.20
C ALA A 281 -20.61 -7.34 6.73
N LYS A 282 -20.08 -8.39 6.06
CA LYS A 282 -19.76 -8.33 4.62
C LYS A 282 -21.02 -8.15 3.77
N GLU A 283 -22.10 -8.85 4.10
CA GLU A 283 -23.39 -8.68 3.42
C GLU A 283 -24.02 -7.29 3.67
N PHE A 284 -23.86 -6.71 4.85
CA PHE A 284 -24.33 -5.35 5.15
C PHE A 284 -23.50 -4.25 4.47
N PHE A 285 -22.18 -4.28 4.56
CA PHE A 285 -21.32 -3.19 4.06
C PHE A 285 -20.97 -3.31 2.57
N ILE A 286 -20.85 -4.53 2.03
CA ILE A 286 -20.55 -4.79 0.61
C ILE A 286 -21.83 -5.22 -0.12
N GLY A 287 -22.45 -6.31 0.35
CA GLY A 287 -23.54 -6.97 -0.36
C GLY A 287 -24.78 -6.10 -0.56
N TRP A 288 -25.12 -5.24 0.40
CA TRP A 288 -26.25 -4.32 0.32
C TRP A 288 -26.24 -3.43 -0.95
N PHE A 289 -25.06 -3.11 -1.50
CA PHE A 289 -24.95 -2.40 -2.78
C PHE A 289 -24.50 -3.28 -3.95
N ILE A 290 -23.66 -4.30 -3.74
CA ILE A 290 -23.13 -5.11 -4.85
C ILE A 290 -24.10 -6.22 -5.28
N ASP A 291 -24.81 -6.89 -4.37
CA ASP A 291 -25.77 -7.95 -4.70
C ASP A 291 -26.90 -7.45 -5.63
N PRO A 292 -27.49 -6.25 -5.46
CA PRO A 292 -28.42 -5.67 -6.43
C PRO A 292 -27.80 -5.52 -7.83
N LEU A 293 -26.53 -5.12 -7.94
CA LEU A 293 -25.84 -4.90 -9.22
C LEU A 293 -25.50 -6.20 -9.94
N ILE A 294 -25.33 -7.32 -9.23
CA ILE A 294 -24.89 -8.60 -9.81
C ILE A 294 -26.05 -9.62 -9.90
N PHE A 295 -26.86 -9.72 -8.85
CA PHE A 295 -27.93 -10.70 -8.72
C PHE A 295 -29.33 -10.11 -8.93
N GLY A 296 -29.52 -8.80 -8.72
CA GLY A 296 -30.77 -8.07 -8.98
C GLY A 296 -31.66 -7.82 -7.76
N ASP A 297 -31.22 -8.19 -6.55
CA ASP A 297 -31.92 -7.94 -5.29
C ASP A 297 -30.91 -7.86 -4.12
N TYR A 298 -31.36 -7.43 -2.94
CA TYR A 298 -30.55 -7.34 -1.73
C TYR A 298 -30.23 -8.71 -1.11
N PRO A 299 -29.15 -8.83 -0.30
CA PRO A 299 -28.84 -10.06 0.44
C PRO A 299 -29.98 -10.46 1.38
N GLU A 300 -30.27 -11.76 1.49
CA GLU A 300 -31.36 -12.27 2.35
C GLU A 300 -31.16 -11.90 3.83
N THR A 301 -29.92 -11.86 4.33
CA THR A 301 -29.64 -11.46 5.71
C THR A 301 -30.00 -9.99 5.95
N VAL A 302 -29.66 -9.09 5.02
CA VAL A 302 -30.03 -7.66 5.09
C VAL A 302 -31.56 -7.52 5.05
N LYS A 303 -32.25 -8.22 4.13
CA LYS A 303 -33.72 -8.21 4.06
C LYS A 303 -34.39 -8.75 5.33
N LYS A 304 -33.87 -9.83 5.91
CA LYS A 304 -34.37 -10.44 7.16
C LYS A 304 -34.22 -9.51 8.37
N HIS A 305 -33.11 -8.78 8.46
CA HIS A 305 -32.82 -7.90 9.60
C HIS A 305 -33.51 -6.53 9.45
N ALA A 306 -33.45 -5.90 8.28
CA ALA A 306 -34.13 -4.62 7.99
C ALA A 306 -35.66 -4.76 7.91
N GLN A 307 -36.17 -5.95 7.56
CA GLN A 307 -37.59 -6.27 7.43
C GLN A 307 -38.33 -5.27 6.51
N THR A 308 -39.40 -4.64 6.97
CA THR A 308 -40.21 -3.68 6.21
C THR A 308 -39.56 -2.30 6.04
N ARG A 309 -38.34 -2.08 6.55
CA ARG A 309 -37.62 -0.80 6.45
C ARG A 309 -36.70 -0.73 5.23
N ILE A 310 -36.26 -1.87 4.68
CA ILE A 310 -35.61 -1.89 3.38
C ILE A 310 -36.68 -1.92 2.26
N PRO A 311 -36.63 -1.01 1.27
CA PRO A 311 -37.55 -1.06 0.14
C PRO A 311 -37.30 -2.31 -0.71
N THR A 312 -38.36 -2.88 -1.29
CA THR A 312 -38.24 -3.98 -2.26
C THR A 312 -38.12 -3.44 -3.67
N PHE A 313 -37.30 -4.08 -4.51
CA PHE A 313 -37.30 -3.82 -5.94
C PHE A 313 -38.56 -4.44 -6.57
N THR A 314 -39.27 -3.68 -7.41
CA THR A 314 -40.21 -4.30 -8.35
C THR A 314 -39.45 -5.18 -9.34
N LYS A 315 -40.13 -6.16 -9.96
CA LYS A 315 -39.52 -7.02 -10.98
C LYS A 315 -38.81 -6.22 -12.08
N LEU A 316 -39.41 -5.13 -12.54
CA LEU A 316 -38.85 -4.26 -13.58
C LEU A 316 -37.59 -3.52 -13.12
N GLU A 317 -37.50 -3.13 -11.84
CA GLU A 317 -36.30 -2.50 -11.28
C GLU A 317 -35.18 -3.52 -11.08
N SER A 318 -35.53 -4.72 -10.58
CA SER A 318 -34.61 -5.86 -10.44
C SER A 318 -33.98 -6.25 -11.80
N GLU A 319 -34.79 -6.34 -12.86
CA GLU A 319 -34.34 -6.59 -14.23
C GLU A 319 -33.51 -5.44 -14.83
N GLN A 320 -33.60 -4.22 -14.28
CA GLN A 320 -32.85 -3.05 -14.75
C GLN A 320 -31.54 -2.81 -14.01
N ILE A 321 -31.46 -3.19 -12.74
CA ILE A 321 -30.26 -3.04 -11.91
C ILE A 321 -29.29 -4.24 -12.05
N LYS A 322 -29.83 -5.43 -12.34
CA LYS A 322 -29.00 -6.61 -12.58
C LYS A 322 -28.08 -6.41 -13.79
N GLY A 323 -26.77 -6.48 -13.55
CA GLY A 323 -25.74 -6.21 -14.55
C GLY A 323 -25.63 -4.73 -14.93
N SER A 324 -26.16 -3.78 -14.14
CA SER A 324 -26.08 -2.34 -14.45
C SER A 324 -24.71 -1.71 -14.15
N VAL A 325 -23.64 -2.51 -14.15
CA VAL A 325 -22.28 -2.07 -13.81
C VAL A 325 -21.30 -2.57 -14.88
N ASP A 326 -20.37 -1.70 -15.31
CA ASP A 326 -19.25 -2.07 -16.19
C ASP A 326 -17.96 -2.33 -15.39
N PHE A 327 -17.82 -1.75 -14.19
CA PHE A 327 -16.73 -1.99 -13.22
C PHE A 327 -17.12 -1.57 -11.79
N ILE A 328 -16.49 -2.17 -10.78
CA ILE A 328 -16.67 -1.82 -9.36
C ILE A 328 -15.48 -0.97 -8.90
N GLY A 329 -15.74 0.25 -8.43
CA GLY A 329 -14.77 1.07 -7.71
C GLY A 329 -14.75 0.68 -6.22
N VAL A 330 -13.55 0.55 -5.66
CA VAL A 330 -13.36 0.21 -4.24
C VAL A 330 -12.51 1.29 -3.57
N ASN A 331 -13.01 1.77 -2.43
CA ASN A 331 -12.26 2.60 -1.49
C ASN A 331 -11.94 1.74 -0.25
N HIS A 332 -10.67 1.63 0.12
CA HIS A 332 -10.23 0.74 1.20
C HIS A 332 -9.03 1.30 1.99
N TYR A 333 -9.18 1.33 3.32
CA TYR A 333 -8.30 2.09 4.22
C TYR A 333 -7.92 1.39 5.54
N THR A 334 -8.54 0.24 5.90
CA THR A 334 -8.22 -0.54 7.12
C THR A 334 -9.04 -1.85 7.18
N LYS A 335 -8.84 -2.65 8.23
CA LYS A 335 -9.77 -3.72 8.66
C LYS A 335 -10.46 -3.38 9.98
N ALA A 336 -11.54 -4.10 10.25
CA ALA A 336 -12.16 -4.19 11.55
C ALA A 336 -12.38 -5.65 11.96
N PHE A 337 -12.30 -5.91 13.26
CA PHE A 337 -12.81 -7.14 13.84
C PHE A 337 -14.31 -7.03 14.06
N VAL A 338 -15.03 -8.12 13.87
CA VAL A 338 -16.48 -8.22 14.06
C VAL A 338 -16.77 -9.18 15.19
N LYS A 339 -17.49 -8.69 16.19
CA LYS A 339 -17.94 -9.48 17.33
C LYS A 339 -19.47 -9.55 17.33
N ASP A 340 -20.06 -10.73 17.47
CA ASP A 340 -21.52 -10.88 17.53
C ASP A 340 -22.07 -10.18 18.78
N ASP A 341 -23.13 -9.38 18.62
CA ASP A 341 -23.79 -8.70 19.72
C ASP A 341 -25.27 -8.47 19.42
N PRO A 342 -26.15 -9.44 19.72
CA PRO A 342 -27.59 -9.30 19.54
C PRO A 342 -28.23 -8.32 20.52
N SER A 343 -27.53 -7.88 21.58
CA SER A 343 -28.12 -6.98 22.58
C SER A 343 -28.31 -5.55 22.07
N ILE A 344 -27.55 -5.15 21.02
CA ILE A 344 -27.70 -3.86 20.33
C ILE A 344 -29.12 -3.66 19.80
N LEU A 345 -29.81 -4.74 19.39
CA LEU A 345 -31.21 -4.73 18.94
C LEU A 345 -32.20 -4.33 20.04
N GLU A 346 -31.81 -4.48 21.32
CA GLU A 346 -32.63 -4.14 22.49
C GLU A 346 -32.29 -2.73 23.03
N THR A 347 -31.07 -2.21 22.78
CA THR A 347 -30.58 -0.95 23.38
C THR A 347 -30.59 0.25 22.43
N ASP A 348 -30.10 0.11 21.20
CA ASP A 348 -29.89 1.24 20.27
C ASP A 348 -31.11 1.48 19.35
N GLY A 349 -32.15 0.65 19.49
CA GLY A 349 -33.38 0.74 18.72
C GLY A 349 -33.25 0.09 17.35
N SER A 350 -33.79 0.73 16.31
CA SER A 350 -33.72 0.24 14.93
C SER A 350 -32.98 1.24 14.04
N GLY A 351 -32.01 0.74 13.30
CA GLY A 351 -31.06 1.47 12.47
C GLY A 351 -30.14 0.48 11.77
N PHE A 352 -29.48 0.85 10.68
CA PHE A 352 -28.60 -0.03 9.92
C PHE A 352 -27.48 -0.66 10.77
N SER A 353 -26.88 0.11 11.68
CA SER A 353 -25.83 -0.33 12.60
C SER A 353 -26.38 -1.22 13.73
N ALA A 354 -27.64 -1.04 14.14
CA ALA A 354 -28.30 -1.93 15.10
C ALA A 354 -28.76 -3.25 14.44
N ASP A 355 -29.29 -3.17 13.22
CA ASP A 355 -29.74 -4.31 12.41
C ASP A 355 -28.60 -5.29 12.11
N LEU A 356 -27.37 -4.78 12.01
CA LEU A 356 -26.15 -5.57 11.90
C LEU A 356 -25.90 -6.48 13.13
N ALA A 357 -26.42 -6.11 14.31
CA ALA A 357 -26.35 -6.91 15.54
C ALA A 357 -24.92 -7.40 15.89
N ALA A 358 -23.92 -6.55 15.64
CA ALA A 358 -22.51 -6.88 15.85
C ALA A 358 -21.68 -5.62 16.10
N GLN A 359 -20.67 -5.72 16.96
CA GLN A 359 -19.71 -4.65 17.22
C GLN A 359 -18.64 -4.65 16.12
N ILE A 360 -18.43 -3.51 15.47
CA ILE A 360 -17.33 -3.28 14.51
C ILE A 360 -16.17 -2.62 15.23
N ILE A 361 -15.16 -3.43 15.59
CA ILE A 361 -14.00 -3.01 16.36
C ILE A 361 -12.85 -2.71 15.39
N GLN A 362 -12.68 -1.44 15.03
CA GLN A 362 -11.56 -1.01 14.17
C GLN A 362 -10.22 -1.21 14.89
N GLN A 363 -9.23 -1.74 14.17
CA GLN A 363 -7.86 -1.78 14.64
C GLN A 363 -7.10 -0.56 14.11
N GLN A 364 -6.73 0.37 14.99
CA GLN A 364 -5.67 1.33 14.69
C GLN A 364 -4.32 0.66 14.93
N GLY A 365 -3.37 0.83 14.02
CA GLY A 365 -1.98 0.49 14.25
C GLY A 365 -1.32 1.57 15.11
N ASP A 366 -0.52 1.16 16.10
CA ASP A 366 0.14 2.06 17.07
C ASP A 366 1.08 3.08 16.40
N THR A 367 1.57 2.79 15.19
CA THR A 367 2.26 3.76 14.33
C THR A 367 1.63 3.87 12.93
N PRO A 368 1.86 4.97 12.20
CA PRO A 368 1.41 5.10 10.80
C PRO A 368 1.97 4.02 9.87
N GLN A 369 3.13 3.42 10.19
CA GLN A 369 3.74 2.37 9.39
C GLN A 369 3.06 1.02 9.58
N ASP A 370 2.60 0.73 10.80
CA ASP A 370 1.78 -0.46 11.08
C ASP A 370 0.42 -0.39 10.35
N GLN A 371 -0.17 0.81 10.28
CA GLN A 371 -1.40 1.05 9.51
C GLN A 371 -1.19 0.77 8.01
N VAL A 372 -0.11 1.26 7.40
CA VAL A 372 0.22 0.95 6.00
C VAL A 372 0.38 -0.56 5.78
N ILE A 373 1.11 -1.26 6.65
CA ILE A 373 1.30 -2.72 6.55
C ILE A 373 -0.04 -3.46 6.65
N LEU A 374 -0.90 -3.06 7.60
CA LEU A 374 -2.23 -3.66 7.81
C LEU A 374 -3.10 -3.51 6.55
N ASN A 375 -3.17 -2.29 6.00
CA ASN A 375 -3.98 -1.93 4.84
C ASN A 375 -3.60 -2.71 3.57
N ASN A 376 -2.29 -2.94 3.38
CA ASN A 376 -1.76 -3.65 2.21
C ASN A 376 -2.14 -5.13 2.19
N PHE A 377 -2.14 -5.78 3.37
CA PHE A 377 -2.58 -7.17 3.49
C PHE A 377 -4.08 -7.29 3.24
N THR A 378 -4.88 -6.41 3.85
CA THR A 378 -6.35 -6.49 3.85
C THR A 378 -6.97 -6.19 2.49
N MET A 379 -6.36 -5.30 1.69
CA MET A 379 -6.74 -5.04 0.30
C MET A 379 -6.71 -6.30 -0.56
N SER A 380 -5.67 -7.14 -0.40
CA SER A 380 -5.48 -8.34 -1.23
C SER A 380 -6.57 -9.40 -0.98
N ILE A 381 -6.95 -9.59 0.29
CA ILE A 381 -8.00 -10.53 0.68
C ILE A 381 -9.38 -10.02 0.23
N LEU A 382 -9.60 -8.71 0.35
CA LEU A 382 -10.82 -8.06 -0.15
C LEU A 382 -10.99 -8.28 -1.67
N LEU A 383 -9.96 -8.09 -2.49
CA LEU A 383 -10.09 -8.30 -3.93
C LEU A 383 -10.33 -9.76 -4.29
N GLU A 384 -9.66 -10.71 -3.61
CA GLU A 384 -9.93 -12.14 -3.84
C GLU A 384 -11.35 -12.53 -3.41
N TYR A 385 -11.87 -11.98 -2.31
CA TYR A 385 -13.27 -12.14 -1.90
C TYR A 385 -14.25 -11.59 -2.96
N LEU A 386 -14.05 -10.36 -3.44
CA LEU A 386 -14.90 -9.76 -4.48
C LEU A 386 -14.87 -10.59 -5.77
N LYS A 387 -13.68 -11.10 -6.16
CA LYS A 387 -13.48 -11.99 -7.29
C LYS A 387 -14.23 -13.31 -7.15
N GLN A 388 -14.18 -13.95 -5.98
CA GLN A 388 -14.83 -15.23 -5.70
C GLN A 388 -16.36 -15.12 -5.61
N VAL A 389 -16.89 -14.07 -4.95
CA VAL A 389 -18.34 -13.92 -4.73
C VAL A 389 -19.06 -13.33 -5.94
N TYR A 390 -18.46 -12.33 -6.62
CA TYR A 390 -19.12 -11.58 -7.69
C TYR A 390 -18.62 -11.92 -9.11
N GLY A 391 -17.87 -13.02 -9.25
CA GLY A 391 -17.50 -13.60 -10.54
C GLY A 391 -16.48 -12.78 -11.34
N ASN A 392 -15.48 -12.20 -10.64
CA ASN A 392 -14.38 -11.45 -11.25
C ASN A 392 -14.84 -10.28 -12.16
N GLN A 393 -15.74 -9.42 -11.66
CA GLN A 393 -15.98 -8.11 -12.28
C GLN A 393 -14.68 -7.28 -12.34
N PRO A 394 -14.51 -6.37 -13.30
CA PRO A 394 -13.41 -5.42 -13.29
C PRO A 394 -13.47 -4.57 -12.02
N VAL A 395 -12.37 -4.52 -11.25
CA VAL A 395 -12.25 -3.72 -10.03
C VAL A 395 -11.20 -2.63 -10.21
N TYR A 396 -11.54 -1.40 -9.81
CA TYR A 396 -10.61 -0.28 -9.71
C TYR A 396 -10.48 0.13 -8.25
N ILE A 397 -9.25 0.23 -7.73
CA ILE A 397 -9.01 0.93 -6.46
C ILE A 397 -9.12 2.41 -6.76
N HIS A 398 -10.14 3.06 -6.20
CA HIS A 398 -10.41 4.48 -6.42
C HIS A 398 -9.79 5.37 -5.35
N GLU A 399 -9.74 4.89 -4.10
CA GLU A 399 -9.13 5.61 -2.99
C GLU A 399 -8.48 4.63 -2.00
N ASN A 400 -7.30 5.02 -1.52
CA ASN A 400 -6.50 4.31 -0.53
C ASN A 400 -5.47 5.30 0.05
N GLY A 401 -5.05 5.09 1.30
CA GLY A 401 -4.08 5.97 1.97
C GLY A 401 -3.93 5.65 3.46
N SER A 402 -3.27 6.56 4.18
CA SER A 402 -3.08 6.53 5.64
C SER A 402 -3.09 7.96 6.21
N LEU A 403 -3.45 8.11 7.47
CA LEU A 403 -3.71 9.41 8.11
C LEU A 403 -2.56 9.76 9.07
N SER A 404 -1.61 10.58 8.61
CA SER A 404 -0.51 11.06 9.46
C SER A 404 -1.02 12.10 10.46
N LEU A 405 -1.02 11.74 11.75
CA LEU A 405 -1.48 12.61 12.84
C LEU A 405 -0.46 13.68 13.27
N SER A 406 0.64 13.86 12.53
CA SER A 406 1.71 14.80 12.87
C SER A 406 2.27 15.55 11.65
N LEU A 407 1.53 16.55 11.17
CA LEU A 407 2.03 17.89 10.83
C LEU A 407 0.88 18.80 10.39
N SER A 408 0.98 20.09 10.70
CA SER A 408 0.09 21.12 10.16
C SER A 408 0.56 21.57 8.77
N LEU A 409 -0.39 21.67 7.83
CA LEU A 409 -0.25 22.10 6.44
C LEU A 409 0.49 21.15 5.47
N SER A 410 0.05 21.21 4.21
CA SER A 410 0.55 20.57 2.98
C SER A 410 0.22 19.10 2.71
N LEU A 411 -0.18 18.85 1.44
CA LEU A 411 -0.17 17.58 0.70
C LEU A 411 -0.97 16.38 1.25
N SER A 412 -2.30 16.44 1.09
CA SER A 412 -3.16 15.26 1.03
C SER A 412 -3.00 14.49 -0.31
N LEU A 413 -1.81 13.93 -0.56
CA LEU A 413 -1.56 13.07 -1.73
C LEU A 413 -2.09 11.65 -1.48
N SER A 414 -3.27 11.33 -2.04
CA SER A 414 -3.81 9.97 -2.05
C SER A 414 -3.03 9.07 -3.01
N LEU A 415 -1.93 8.50 -2.55
CA LEU A 415 -1.11 7.54 -3.32
C LEU A 415 -1.80 6.18 -3.40
N SER A 416 -2.42 5.84 -4.54
CA SER A 416 -2.94 4.48 -4.77
C SER A 416 -1.80 3.50 -5.09
N LEU A 417 -1.16 2.93 -4.05
CA LEU A 417 0.05 2.09 -4.22
C LEU A 417 0.01 0.76 -3.43
N SER A 418 -1.18 0.22 -3.17
CA SER A 418 -1.39 -0.85 -2.16
C SER A 418 -1.99 -2.17 -2.67
N LEU A 419 -1.70 -2.59 -3.91
CA LEU A 419 -2.23 -3.87 -4.44
C LEU A 419 -1.18 -4.95 -4.76
N HIS A 420 0.00 -4.60 -5.27
CA HIS A 420 1.03 -5.62 -5.60
C HIS A 420 1.85 -6.07 -4.39
N ILE A 421 1.67 -5.45 -3.21
CA ILE A 421 2.51 -5.70 -2.03
C ILE A 421 2.43 -7.14 -1.52
N TYR A 422 1.29 -7.85 -1.67
CA TYR A 422 1.23 -9.27 -1.31
C TYR A 422 1.93 -10.21 -2.31
N ILE A 423 2.21 -9.74 -3.53
CA ILE A 423 2.94 -10.47 -4.57
C ILE A 423 4.45 -10.10 -4.55
N TYR A 424 4.81 -8.84 -4.20
CA TYR A 424 6.19 -8.52 -3.78
C TYR A 424 6.49 -9.33 -2.51
N ILE A 425 5.68 -9.35 -1.43
CA ILE A 425 5.91 -10.21 -0.22
C ILE A 425 6.35 -11.66 -0.51
N TYR A 426 5.91 -12.29 -1.61
CA TYR A 426 6.38 -13.61 -2.05
C TYR A 426 7.78 -13.63 -2.72
N ARG A 427 8.19 -12.54 -3.41
CA ARG A 427 9.56 -12.23 -3.87
C ARG A 427 10.42 -11.56 -2.78
N LEU A 428 9.84 -10.89 -1.79
CA LEU A 428 10.55 -10.23 -0.69
C LEU A 428 11.26 -11.25 0.21
N LEU A 429 10.77 -12.49 0.24
CA LEU A 429 11.48 -13.64 0.79
C LEU A 429 12.86 -13.88 0.13
N GLU A 430 13.06 -13.41 -1.10
CA GLU A 430 14.32 -13.43 -1.86
C GLU A 430 15.23 -12.22 -1.55
N VAL A 431 14.74 -11.19 -0.82
CA VAL A 431 15.45 -9.91 -0.58
C VAL A 431 15.62 -9.56 0.92
N HIS A 432 14.63 -9.86 1.78
CA HIS A 432 14.60 -9.45 3.20
C HIS A 432 15.77 -9.99 4.04
N LEU A 433 16.30 -11.17 3.71
CA LEU A 433 17.38 -11.80 4.49
C LEU A 433 18.75 -11.08 4.37
N ALA A 434 18.85 -10.05 3.52
CA ALA A 434 20.01 -9.16 3.46
C ALA A 434 19.64 -7.68 3.76
N SER A 435 18.46 -7.20 3.31
CA SER A 435 18.04 -5.81 3.53
C SER A 435 17.44 -5.57 4.92
N GLY A 436 16.66 -6.52 5.44
CA GLY A 436 15.99 -6.42 6.75
C GLY A 436 16.99 -6.32 7.89
N PHE A 437 18.05 -7.14 7.87
CA PHE A 437 19.13 -7.05 8.86
C PHE A 437 19.89 -5.72 8.80
N ARG A 438 20.17 -5.18 7.61
CA ARG A 438 20.80 -3.85 7.45
C ARG A 438 19.98 -2.74 8.10
N GLY A 439 18.65 -2.74 7.88
CA GLY A 439 17.74 -1.76 8.48
C GLY A 439 17.58 -1.95 10.00
N PHE A 440 17.38 -3.18 10.46
CA PHE A 440 17.13 -3.48 11.87
C PHE A 440 18.38 -3.25 12.75
N PHE A 441 19.58 -3.49 12.23
CA PHE A 441 20.82 -3.21 12.97
C PHE A 441 21.05 -1.70 13.18
N ILE A 442 20.70 -0.87 12.19
CA ILE A 442 20.71 0.59 12.31
C ILE A 442 19.68 1.07 13.35
N TRP A 443 18.48 0.48 13.35
CA TRP A 443 17.43 0.75 14.35
C TRP A 443 17.84 0.34 15.77
N LEU A 444 18.52 -0.80 15.93
CA LEU A 444 19.11 -1.26 17.20
C LEU A 444 20.13 -0.25 17.75
N LYS A 445 21.10 0.19 16.93
CA LYS A 445 22.05 1.25 17.33
C LYS A 445 21.35 2.58 17.68
N GLY A 446 20.18 2.85 17.09
CA GLY A 446 19.36 4.03 17.40
C GLY A 446 18.59 3.99 18.74
N LYS A 447 18.38 2.82 19.35
CA LYS A 447 17.54 2.65 20.56
C LYS A 447 18.34 2.36 21.84
N SER A 448 19.29 3.23 22.19
CA SER A 448 20.08 3.15 23.44
C SER A 448 19.30 3.39 24.75
N HIS A 449 17.97 3.24 24.74
CA HIS A 449 17.05 3.59 25.83
C HIS A 449 16.05 2.46 26.18
N GLY A 450 16.11 1.32 25.50
CA GLY A 450 15.37 0.11 25.90
C GLY A 450 16.10 -0.64 27.02
N ASN A 451 15.37 -1.35 27.88
CA ASN A 451 15.99 -2.28 28.83
C ASN A 451 16.74 -3.37 28.04
N HIS A 452 18.05 -3.49 28.28
CA HIS A 452 18.98 -4.38 27.56
C HIS A 452 18.44 -5.80 27.37
N ALA A 453 17.75 -6.36 28.37
CA ALA A 453 17.17 -7.69 28.29
C ALA A 453 16.08 -7.86 27.20
N ALA A 454 15.36 -6.80 26.83
CA ALA A 454 14.35 -6.83 25.77
C ALA A 454 14.99 -6.83 24.38
N LEU A 455 15.95 -5.93 24.14
CA LEU A 455 16.72 -5.86 22.89
C LEU A 455 17.45 -7.20 22.59
N VAL A 456 17.95 -7.85 23.65
CA VAL A 456 18.54 -9.19 23.58
C VAL A 456 17.54 -10.26 23.15
N GLN A 457 16.28 -10.17 23.57
CA GLN A 457 15.24 -11.12 23.20
C GLN A 457 14.72 -10.87 21.77
N GLU A 458 14.43 -9.62 21.42
CA GLU A 458 14.05 -9.20 20.06
C GLU A 458 15.08 -9.66 19.02
N GLY A 459 16.39 -9.48 19.33
CA GLY A 459 17.47 -9.97 18.49
C GLY A 459 17.47 -11.50 18.31
N ARG A 460 17.27 -12.27 19.39
CA ARG A 460 17.24 -13.75 19.37
C ARG A 460 16.12 -14.28 18.47
N ASP A 461 14.91 -13.72 18.62
CA ASP A 461 13.73 -14.19 17.89
C ASP A 461 13.85 -13.88 16.38
N LEU A 462 14.47 -12.75 16.02
CA LEU A 462 14.78 -12.39 14.64
C LEU A 462 15.74 -13.39 13.96
N VAL A 463 16.82 -13.82 14.63
CA VAL A 463 17.74 -14.79 14.02
C VAL A 463 17.14 -16.20 13.95
N THR A 464 16.28 -16.56 14.90
CA THR A 464 15.48 -17.79 14.82
C THR A 464 14.55 -17.79 13.60
N TYR A 465 13.86 -16.67 13.33
CA TYR A 465 13.04 -16.50 12.12
C TYR A 465 13.87 -16.61 10.83
N ALA A 466 15.04 -15.97 10.76
CA ALA A 466 15.92 -16.04 9.59
C ALA A 466 16.40 -17.47 9.28
N LEU A 467 16.82 -18.23 10.30
CA LEU A 467 17.26 -19.62 10.14
C LEU A 467 16.12 -20.54 9.69
N ILE A 468 14.91 -20.41 10.26
CA ILE A 468 13.76 -21.24 9.89
C ILE A 468 13.42 -21.08 8.39
N ASN A 469 13.43 -19.85 7.89
CA ASN A 469 13.20 -19.57 6.47
C ASN A 469 14.32 -20.11 5.58
N ALA A 470 15.59 -19.96 5.96
CA ALA A 470 16.72 -20.54 5.23
C ALA A 470 16.64 -22.09 5.14
N VAL A 471 16.24 -22.75 6.24
CA VAL A 471 16.04 -24.21 6.29
C VAL A 471 14.85 -24.64 5.44
N ALA A 472 13.74 -23.88 5.43
CA ALA A 472 12.58 -24.14 4.58
C ALA A 472 12.97 -24.08 3.10
N MET A 473 13.65 -23.02 2.67
CA MET A 473 14.13 -22.87 1.29
C MET A 473 15.09 -24.00 0.89
N ARG A 474 16.04 -24.38 1.74
CA ARG A 474 16.95 -25.52 1.47
C ARG A 474 16.20 -26.85 1.37
N LYS A 475 15.15 -27.08 2.16
CA LYS A 475 14.30 -28.28 2.08
C LYS A 475 13.42 -28.29 0.82
N ILE A 476 12.92 -27.14 0.36
CA ILE A 476 12.21 -26.99 -0.91
C ILE A 476 13.14 -27.32 -2.09
N LEU A 477 14.32 -26.67 -2.17
CA LEU A 477 15.31 -26.91 -3.22
C LEU A 477 15.75 -28.38 -3.29
N LYS A 478 16.06 -29.00 -2.14
CA LYS A 478 16.48 -30.41 -2.04
C LYS A 478 15.37 -31.41 -2.41
N LYS A 479 14.09 -31.00 -2.34
CA LYS A 479 12.94 -31.79 -2.82
C LYS A 479 12.76 -31.64 -4.34
N TYR A 480 12.98 -30.43 -4.87
CA TYR A 480 12.90 -30.13 -6.31
C TYR A 480 13.96 -30.88 -7.14
N ASP A 481 15.20 -30.89 -6.64
CA ASP A 481 16.37 -31.58 -7.22
C ASP A 481 16.12 -33.09 -7.40
N LYS A 482 15.25 -33.68 -6.56
CA LYS A 482 14.95 -35.13 -6.55
C LYS A 482 13.79 -35.55 -7.46
N ILE A 483 13.05 -34.60 -8.05
CA ILE A 483 11.82 -34.87 -8.82
C ILE A 483 12.01 -34.62 -10.33
N HIS A 484 12.78 -33.59 -10.72
CA HIS A 484 12.69 -33.08 -12.11
C HIS A 484 13.90 -33.31 -13.02
N CYS A 485 15.14 -33.38 -12.52
CA CYS A 485 16.37 -33.68 -13.30
C CYS A 485 16.50 -32.96 -14.67
N SER A 486 15.87 -31.79 -14.85
CA SER A 486 15.64 -31.18 -16.17
C SER A 486 16.72 -30.14 -16.53
N LYS A 487 16.82 -29.80 -17.82
CA LYS A 487 17.72 -28.71 -18.27
C LYS A 487 17.36 -27.37 -17.63
N GLN A 488 16.07 -27.04 -17.44
CA GLN A 488 15.68 -25.85 -16.68
C GLN A 488 16.04 -25.95 -15.20
N GLY A 489 15.88 -27.12 -14.56
CA GLY A 489 16.26 -27.31 -13.15
C GLY A 489 17.77 -27.16 -12.93
N LEU A 490 18.59 -27.71 -13.83
CA LEU A 490 20.04 -27.52 -13.85
C LEU A 490 20.43 -26.08 -14.15
N ALA A 491 19.79 -25.41 -15.10
CA ALA A 491 20.04 -24.00 -15.41
C ALA A 491 19.67 -23.09 -14.22
N PHE A 492 18.52 -23.30 -13.59
CA PHE A 492 18.11 -22.58 -12.37
C PHE A 492 19.08 -22.84 -11.21
N LYS A 493 19.54 -24.08 -11.03
CA LYS A 493 20.57 -24.43 -10.03
C LYS A 493 21.88 -23.69 -10.29
N SER A 494 22.39 -23.71 -11.52
CA SER A 494 23.57 -22.92 -11.90
C SER A 494 23.34 -21.41 -11.79
N GLN A 495 22.12 -20.91 -12.04
CA GLN A 495 21.78 -19.49 -11.90
C GLN A 495 21.74 -19.06 -10.43
N ALA A 496 21.12 -19.83 -9.54
CA ALA A 496 21.11 -19.60 -8.09
C ALA A 496 22.52 -19.72 -7.47
N GLN A 497 23.34 -20.65 -7.96
CA GLN A 497 24.75 -20.76 -7.60
C GLN A 497 25.57 -19.56 -8.13
N SER A 498 25.34 -19.11 -9.37
CA SER A 498 26.04 -17.94 -9.94
C SER A 498 25.65 -16.62 -9.29
N LYS A 499 24.39 -16.49 -8.84
CA LYS A 499 23.88 -15.38 -8.02
C LYS A 499 24.31 -15.46 -6.54
N ARG A 500 25.00 -16.53 -6.13
CA ARG A 500 25.36 -16.83 -4.74
C ARG A 500 24.21 -16.62 -3.74
N ILE A 501 23.06 -17.25 -3.98
CA ILE A 501 21.97 -17.29 -2.99
C ILE A 501 22.30 -18.30 -1.87
N GLU A 502 23.43 -18.05 -1.20
CA GLU A 502 23.78 -18.65 0.08
C GLU A 502 23.53 -17.60 1.17
N ILE A 503 22.40 -17.72 1.85
CA ILE A 503 22.09 -16.95 3.08
C ILE A 503 23.21 -17.13 4.13
N LEU A 504 23.94 -18.25 4.05
CA LEU A 504 25.12 -18.59 4.84
C LEU A 504 26.39 -17.77 4.51
N GLN A 505 26.44 -17.10 3.35
CA GLN A 505 27.50 -16.15 2.95
C GLN A 505 27.05 -14.68 3.09
N SER A 506 25.87 -14.42 3.68
CA SER A 506 25.42 -13.05 3.93
C SER A 506 26.36 -12.37 4.94
N PRO A 507 26.93 -11.19 4.66
CA PRO A 507 27.80 -10.51 5.62
C PRO A 507 27.06 -10.07 6.89
N TRP A 508 25.74 -9.94 6.82
CA TRP A 508 24.89 -9.74 8.00
C TRP A 508 24.85 -10.99 8.90
N LEU A 509 24.99 -12.20 8.35
CA LEU A 509 25.10 -13.39 9.19
C LEU A 509 26.42 -13.39 9.97
N CYS A 510 27.53 -12.95 9.37
CA CYS A 510 28.80 -12.74 10.06
C CYS A 510 28.65 -11.73 11.22
N GLU A 511 28.00 -10.60 10.96
CA GLU A 511 27.74 -9.54 11.95
C GLU A 511 26.86 -10.03 13.11
N LEU A 512 25.81 -10.81 12.83
CA LEU A 512 24.92 -11.40 13.84
C LEU A 512 25.61 -12.49 14.67
N MET A 513 26.44 -13.32 14.03
CA MET A 513 27.27 -14.32 14.71
C MET A 513 28.26 -13.63 15.65
N ALA A 514 28.89 -12.53 15.20
CA ALA A 514 29.77 -11.73 16.02
C ALA A 514 29.04 -11.04 17.20
N PHE A 515 27.89 -10.41 16.95
CA PHE A 515 27.02 -9.82 17.98
C PHE A 515 26.62 -10.85 19.04
N HIS A 516 26.22 -12.05 18.62
CA HIS A 516 25.83 -13.12 19.53
C HIS A 516 26.99 -13.56 20.44
N ILE A 517 28.20 -13.71 19.89
CA ILE A 517 29.40 -14.05 20.66
C ILE A 517 29.77 -12.90 21.62
N ASN A 518 29.82 -11.65 21.12
CA ASN A 518 30.08 -10.45 21.92
C ASN A 518 29.15 -10.36 23.14
N LEU A 519 27.87 -10.68 22.95
CA LEU A 519 26.82 -10.66 23.97
C LEU A 519 26.89 -11.84 24.93
N ARG A 520 27.14 -13.07 24.43
CA ARG A 520 27.28 -14.30 25.23
C ARG A 520 28.39 -14.17 26.26
N GLU A 521 29.51 -13.55 25.87
CA GLU A 521 30.68 -13.36 26.73
C GLU A 521 30.55 -12.20 27.74
N THR A 522 29.53 -11.35 27.63
CA THR A 522 29.38 -10.13 28.47
C THR A 522 28.27 -10.21 29.51
N ASN A 523 27.38 -11.20 29.46
CA ASN A 523 26.27 -11.34 30.43
C ASN A 523 26.13 -12.76 30.98
N SER A 524 26.49 -12.95 32.26
CA SER A 524 26.39 -14.24 32.97
C SER A 524 24.96 -14.65 33.38
N TYR A 525 23.98 -13.75 33.23
CA TYR A 525 22.58 -13.98 33.62
C TYR A 525 21.64 -13.98 32.40
N THR A 526 21.43 -15.13 31.75
CA THR A 526 20.22 -15.31 30.90
C THR A 526 19.50 -16.62 31.22
N LYS A 527 18.17 -16.54 31.41
CA LYS A 527 17.28 -17.70 31.46
C LYS A 527 17.19 -18.33 30.06
N LYS A 528 16.93 -19.65 30.01
CA LYS A 528 16.70 -20.51 28.83
C LYS A 528 16.69 -19.78 27.48
N VAL A 529 17.83 -19.83 26.79
CA VAL A 529 17.99 -19.37 25.40
C VAL A 529 17.30 -20.38 24.46
N PRO A 530 16.76 -19.96 23.29
CA PRO A 530 16.42 -20.89 22.23
C PRO A 530 17.67 -21.67 21.78
N ALA A 531 17.57 -23.00 21.66
CA ALA A 531 18.68 -23.92 21.36
C ALA A 531 19.23 -23.85 19.91
N PHE A 532 19.19 -22.68 19.29
CA PHE A 532 19.45 -22.45 17.86
C PHE A 532 20.83 -21.84 17.58
N PHE A 533 21.52 -21.30 18.60
CA PHE A 533 22.79 -20.55 18.45
C PHE A 533 23.91 -20.95 19.42
N GLU A 534 23.71 -21.96 20.28
CA GLU A 534 24.72 -22.38 21.27
C GLU A 534 26.04 -22.85 20.66
N GLY A 535 26.02 -23.31 19.39
CA GLY A 535 27.18 -23.77 18.62
C GLY A 535 27.94 -22.67 17.86
N CYS A 536 27.56 -21.40 17.94
CA CYS A 536 28.31 -20.30 17.32
C CYS A 536 29.55 -19.91 18.16
N SER A 537 30.71 -19.78 17.51
CA SER A 537 32.01 -19.49 18.13
C SER A 537 33.01 -18.87 17.14
N LEU A 538 34.02 -18.17 17.67
CA LEU A 538 35.22 -17.78 16.92
C LEU A 538 36.32 -18.83 17.16
N ILE A 539 36.92 -19.34 16.09
CA ILE A 539 38.01 -20.33 16.14
C ILE A 539 39.29 -19.68 15.60
N LEU A 540 40.35 -19.68 16.39
CA LEU A 540 41.68 -19.19 16.05
C LEU A 540 42.59 -20.39 15.71
N ASN A 541 42.85 -20.61 14.42
CA ASN A 541 43.74 -21.68 13.94
C ASN A 541 45.02 -21.06 13.35
N ASP A 542 46.19 -21.42 13.88
CA ASP A 542 47.51 -20.90 13.44
C ASP A 542 47.57 -19.36 13.31
N GLY A 543 46.90 -18.66 14.23
CA GLY A 543 46.81 -17.19 14.25
C GLY A 543 45.75 -16.59 13.31
N LYS A 544 45.06 -17.40 12.51
CA LYS A 544 43.98 -16.96 11.62
C LYS A 544 42.60 -17.16 12.25
N PRO A 545 41.78 -16.10 12.37
CA PRO A 545 40.42 -16.21 12.86
C PRO A 545 39.47 -16.77 11.80
N SER A 546 38.53 -17.60 12.27
CA SER A 546 37.43 -18.15 11.48
C SER A 546 36.16 -18.18 12.32
N LEU A 547 35.01 -17.82 11.72
CA LEU A 547 33.73 -17.77 12.39
C LEU A 547 32.97 -19.07 12.13
N SER A 548 32.75 -19.86 13.18
CA SER A 548 32.15 -21.20 13.11
C SER A 548 30.75 -21.18 13.72
N CYS A 549 29.80 -21.91 13.13
CA CYS A 549 28.53 -22.21 13.79
C CYS A 549 27.92 -23.54 13.34
N ASP A 550 27.52 -24.36 14.31
CA ASP A 550 26.79 -25.61 14.09
C ASP A 550 25.28 -25.35 13.99
N LEU A 551 24.68 -25.78 12.87
CA LEU A 551 23.26 -25.67 12.55
C LEU A 551 22.63 -27.09 12.45
N PHE A 552 21.28 -27.13 12.43
CA PHE A 552 20.48 -28.37 12.40
C PHE A 552 20.98 -29.45 11.42
N ASP A 553 20.75 -30.72 11.79
CA ASP A 553 20.99 -31.90 10.95
C ASP A 553 22.42 -31.96 10.38
N SER A 554 23.41 -31.69 11.24
CA SER A 554 24.87 -31.79 10.96
C SER A 554 25.40 -30.82 9.90
N ILE A 555 24.91 -29.57 9.89
CA ILE A 555 25.39 -28.52 8.98
C ILE A 555 26.28 -27.56 9.76
N LYS A 556 27.61 -27.64 9.57
CA LYS A 556 28.57 -26.66 10.09
C LYS A 556 28.80 -25.56 9.05
N LEU A 557 28.79 -24.30 9.50
CA LEU A 557 29.22 -23.13 8.73
C LEU A 557 30.58 -22.68 9.26
N ASP A 558 31.54 -22.45 8.36
CA ASP A 558 32.87 -21.93 8.66
C ASP A 558 33.20 -20.78 7.70
N ILE A 559 33.55 -19.62 8.24
CA ILE A 559 33.85 -18.40 7.47
C ILE A 559 35.28 -17.96 7.78
N ASP A 560 36.16 -17.97 6.78
CA ASP A 560 37.53 -17.45 6.89
C ASP A 560 37.51 -15.91 7.00
N LEU A 561 38.21 -15.38 8.01
CA LEU A 561 38.33 -13.94 8.27
C LEU A 561 39.71 -13.40 7.86
N THR A 562 40.40 -14.08 6.93
CA THR A 562 41.60 -13.59 6.24
C THR A 562 41.23 -12.68 5.06
N CYS A 563 41.76 -11.45 5.05
CA CYS A 563 41.65 -10.54 3.91
C CYS A 563 42.50 -11.03 2.73
N SER A 564 41.88 -11.33 1.59
CA SER A 564 42.58 -11.89 0.43
C SER A 564 43.56 -10.93 -0.28
N ILE A 565 43.64 -9.67 0.16
CA ILE A 565 44.52 -8.63 -0.43
C ILE A 565 45.83 -8.52 0.34
N CYS A 566 45.78 -8.50 1.68
CA CYS A 566 46.97 -8.46 2.54
C CYS A 566 47.35 -9.82 3.15
N LEU A 567 46.55 -10.87 2.91
CA LEU A 567 46.74 -12.26 3.36
C LEU A 567 46.78 -12.45 4.89
N ASP A 568 46.20 -11.49 5.58
CA ASP A 568 46.21 -11.25 7.03
C ASP A 568 44.78 -11.01 7.54
N THR A 569 44.55 -10.98 8.85
CA THR A 569 43.20 -10.83 9.45
C THR A 569 42.47 -9.57 8.94
N VAL A 570 41.16 -9.67 8.69
CA VAL A 570 40.34 -8.52 8.29
C VAL A 570 40.29 -7.44 9.38
N PHE A 571 40.93 -6.30 9.11
CA PHE A 571 41.00 -5.15 10.02
C PHE A 571 40.20 -3.97 9.46
N ASP A 572 39.39 -3.33 10.31
CA ASP A 572 38.29 -2.45 9.85
C ASP A 572 37.47 -3.16 8.74
N PRO A 573 36.84 -4.31 9.07
CA PRO A 573 36.28 -5.22 8.07
C PRO A 573 35.11 -4.59 7.32
N VAL A 574 35.22 -4.61 5.99
CA VAL A 574 34.15 -4.22 5.07
C VAL A 574 33.74 -5.38 4.18
N SER A 575 32.45 -5.57 3.98
CA SER A 575 31.91 -6.46 2.95
C SER A 575 31.47 -5.66 1.73
N LEU A 576 31.85 -6.14 0.55
CA LEU A 576 31.33 -5.64 -0.74
C LEU A 576 29.97 -6.30 -1.04
N THR A 577 29.17 -5.74 -1.95
CA THR A 577 27.81 -6.29 -2.22
C THR A 577 27.80 -7.74 -2.70
N CYS A 578 28.91 -8.21 -3.27
CA CYS A 578 29.20 -9.61 -3.62
C CYS A 578 29.55 -10.53 -2.42
N GLY A 579 29.33 -10.09 -1.18
CA GLY A 579 29.52 -10.84 0.08
C GLY A 579 30.96 -10.89 0.62
N HIS A 580 31.96 -10.82 -0.26
CA HIS A 580 33.38 -10.92 0.13
C HIS A 580 33.81 -9.81 1.12
N ILE A 581 34.55 -10.22 2.16
CA ILE A 581 35.04 -9.34 3.24
C ILE A 581 36.52 -9.00 3.01
N PHE A 582 36.90 -7.75 3.26
CA PHE A 582 38.25 -7.21 3.15
C PHE A 582 38.54 -6.22 4.29
N CYS A 583 39.81 -5.85 4.51
CA CYS A 583 40.14 -4.66 5.29
C CYS A 583 39.70 -3.40 4.54
N CYS A 584 39.12 -2.40 5.21
CA CYS A 584 38.65 -1.15 4.58
C CYS A 584 39.71 -0.50 3.67
N MET A 585 40.93 -0.28 4.17
CA MET A 585 42.00 0.32 3.36
C MET A 585 42.40 -0.51 2.13
N CYS A 586 42.28 -1.84 2.21
CA CYS A 586 42.57 -2.72 1.10
C CYS A 586 41.47 -2.67 0.04
N ALA A 587 40.20 -2.55 0.45
CA ALA A 587 39.09 -2.31 -0.45
C ALA A 587 39.23 -0.95 -1.16
N CYS A 588 39.60 0.13 -0.45
CA CYS A 588 39.79 1.46 -1.04
C CYS A 588 40.90 1.45 -2.11
N LYS A 589 42.07 0.88 -1.77
CA LYS A 589 43.19 0.70 -2.72
C LYS A 589 42.81 -0.15 -3.93
N ALA A 590 41.97 -1.17 -3.77
CA ALA A 590 41.49 -1.99 -4.88
C ALA A 590 40.46 -1.28 -5.77
N ALA A 591 39.73 -0.29 -5.24
CA ALA A 591 38.78 0.55 -5.95
C ALA A 591 39.38 1.86 -6.50
N SER A 592 40.70 2.07 -6.36
CA SER A 592 41.42 3.28 -6.75
C SER A 592 40.93 4.58 -6.08
N VAL A 593 40.37 4.51 -4.87
CA VAL A 593 39.90 5.66 -4.06
C VAL A 593 40.70 5.80 -2.77
N THR A 594 40.74 7.01 -2.18
CA THR A 594 41.30 7.18 -0.83
C THR A 594 40.30 6.74 0.23
N ILE A 595 40.78 6.60 1.46
CA ILE A 595 39.91 6.33 2.63
C ILE A 595 39.07 7.58 3.00
N VAL A 596 39.45 8.77 2.53
CA VAL A 596 38.72 10.03 2.77
C VAL A 596 37.50 10.14 1.87
N ASP A 597 37.66 9.81 0.59
CA ASP A 597 36.55 9.78 -0.39
C ASP A 597 35.65 8.56 -0.10
N GLY A 598 36.26 7.42 0.21
CA GLY A 598 35.58 6.21 0.63
C GLY A 598 35.04 5.37 -0.53
N LEU A 599 34.59 4.14 -0.21
CA LEU A 599 34.22 3.12 -1.20
C LEU A 599 33.06 3.47 -2.13
N LYS A 600 32.30 4.55 -1.85
CA LYS A 600 31.17 4.98 -2.68
C LYS A 600 31.60 5.77 -3.92
N GLU A 601 32.73 6.47 -3.84
CA GLU A 601 33.31 7.21 -4.97
C GLU A 601 34.07 6.27 -5.93
N ALA A 602 34.05 4.96 -5.67
CA ALA A 602 34.59 3.94 -6.54
C ALA A 602 33.85 3.92 -7.88
N HIS A 603 34.58 4.15 -8.98
CA HIS A 603 33.98 4.21 -10.30
C HIS A 603 33.24 2.90 -10.65
N PRO A 604 31.99 2.92 -11.19
CA PRO A 604 31.15 1.71 -11.31
C PRO A 604 31.70 0.54 -12.14
N LYS A 605 32.81 0.71 -12.86
CA LYS A 605 33.51 -0.38 -13.57
C LYS A 605 34.53 -1.12 -12.70
N GLU A 606 34.83 -0.64 -11.50
CA GLU A 606 35.76 -1.29 -10.57
C GLU A 606 35.22 -2.60 -10.03
N LYS A 607 36.13 -3.56 -9.79
CA LYS A 607 35.81 -4.98 -9.67
C LYS A 607 36.32 -5.62 -8.38
N CYS A 608 35.49 -6.47 -7.79
CA CYS A 608 35.87 -7.31 -6.66
C CYS A 608 37.19 -8.06 -6.96
N PRO A 609 38.24 -7.96 -6.12
CA PRO A 609 39.51 -8.65 -6.34
C PRO A 609 39.39 -10.19 -6.41
N ILE A 610 38.37 -10.76 -5.75
CA ILE A 610 38.08 -12.20 -5.75
C ILE A 610 37.21 -12.57 -6.96
N CYS A 611 35.94 -12.17 -6.99
CA CYS A 611 34.99 -12.65 -8.01
C CYS A 611 34.98 -11.87 -9.34
N ARG A 612 35.69 -10.74 -9.43
CA ARG A 612 35.80 -9.86 -10.63
C ARG A 612 34.47 -9.27 -11.14
N GLU A 613 33.43 -9.33 -10.31
CA GLU A 613 32.15 -8.65 -10.47
C GLU A 613 32.33 -7.13 -10.28
N ALA A 614 31.66 -6.32 -11.12
CA ALA A 614 31.79 -4.86 -11.15
C ALA A 614 30.69 -4.15 -10.36
N GLY A 615 30.92 -2.90 -9.95
CA GLY A 615 29.93 -2.10 -9.20
C GLY A 615 29.75 -2.52 -7.74
N VAL A 616 30.58 -3.44 -7.25
CA VAL A 616 30.42 -4.08 -5.92
C VAL A 616 30.70 -3.17 -4.71
N TYR A 617 31.22 -1.97 -4.95
CA TYR A 617 31.73 -1.05 -3.95
C TYR A 617 30.68 -0.03 -3.46
N GLU A 618 29.79 0.41 -4.35
CA GLU A 618 28.75 1.43 -4.10
C GLU A 618 27.88 1.11 -2.86
N GLY A 619 27.51 -0.16 -2.69
CA GLY A 619 26.66 -0.65 -1.61
C GLY A 619 27.38 -1.22 -0.37
N ALA A 620 28.71 -1.06 -0.26
CA ALA A 620 29.53 -1.71 0.77
C ALA A 620 29.07 -1.47 2.23
N VAL A 621 29.51 -2.35 3.13
CA VAL A 621 29.06 -2.46 4.54
C VAL A 621 30.26 -2.58 5.47
N HIS A 622 30.41 -1.73 6.49
CA HIS A 622 31.31 -1.98 7.61
C HIS A 622 30.68 -3.01 8.57
N LEU A 623 31.48 -3.95 9.06
CA LEU A 623 31.08 -5.01 9.99
C LEU A 623 31.60 -4.66 11.40
N GLU A 624 30.76 -3.93 12.13
CA GLU A 624 31.07 -3.27 13.39
C GLU A 624 31.17 -4.26 14.55
N GLU A 625 30.26 -5.22 14.63
CA GLU A 625 30.30 -6.27 15.66
C GLU A 625 31.43 -7.27 15.39
N LEU A 626 31.71 -7.54 14.12
CA LEU A 626 32.90 -8.30 13.72
C LEU A 626 34.20 -7.56 14.08
N HIS A 627 34.24 -6.24 13.90
CA HIS A 627 35.37 -5.40 14.38
C HIS A 627 35.51 -5.51 15.90
N VAL A 628 34.42 -5.34 16.66
CA VAL A 628 34.44 -5.40 18.14
C VAL A 628 34.90 -6.79 18.63
N LEU A 629 34.43 -7.86 17.99
CA LEU A 629 34.83 -9.23 18.33
C LEU A 629 36.32 -9.45 18.07
N LEU A 630 36.82 -9.15 16.87
CA LEU A 630 38.23 -9.35 16.53
C LEU A 630 39.19 -8.47 17.36
N ASN A 631 38.80 -7.23 17.66
CA ASN A 631 39.52 -6.33 18.59
C ASN A 631 39.61 -6.91 20.01
N ARG A 632 38.58 -7.64 20.47
CA ARG A 632 38.58 -8.32 21.78
C ARG A 632 39.38 -9.63 21.77
N SER A 633 39.29 -10.41 20.70
CA SER A 633 39.91 -11.74 20.60
C SER A 633 41.39 -11.71 20.20
N CYS A 634 41.86 -10.64 19.53
CA CYS A 634 43.24 -10.51 19.04
C CYS A 634 43.86 -9.13 19.36
N PRO A 635 43.89 -8.70 20.63
CA PRO A 635 44.15 -7.30 21.01
C PRO A 635 45.54 -6.78 20.61
N ASP A 636 46.59 -7.56 20.77
CA ASP A 636 47.97 -7.14 20.45
C ASP A 636 48.15 -6.87 18.95
N TYR A 637 47.66 -7.80 18.12
CA TYR A 637 47.59 -7.65 16.66
C TYR A 637 46.77 -6.41 16.28
N TRP A 638 45.60 -6.23 16.90
CA TRP A 638 44.70 -5.11 16.58
C TRP A 638 45.33 -3.75 16.92
N GLU A 639 46.12 -3.67 17.99
CA GLU A 639 46.83 -2.46 18.43
C GLU A 639 48.12 -2.18 17.64
N GLU A 640 48.79 -3.20 17.08
CA GLU A 640 49.85 -3.00 16.07
C GLU A 640 49.25 -2.51 14.74
N ARG A 641 48.24 -3.23 14.23
CA ARG A 641 47.55 -2.93 12.97
C ARG A 641 46.94 -1.53 12.97
N ARG A 642 46.36 -1.10 14.10
CA ARG A 642 45.84 0.27 14.34
C ARG A 642 46.90 1.35 14.19
N LYS A 643 48.16 1.12 14.55
CA LYS A 643 49.25 2.11 14.40
C LYS A 643 49.66 2.29 12.94
N ILE A 644 49.73 1.17 12.19
CA ILE A 644 50.04 1.17 10.76
C ILE A 644 48.93 1.90 9.99
N ASP A 645 47.67 1.48 10.16
CA ASP A 645 46.51 2.10 9.49
C ASP A 645 46.34 3.58 9.86
N LYS A 646 46.63 3.98 11.10
CA LYS A 646 46.57 5.39 11.51
C LYS A 646 47.57 6.26 10.76
N THR A 647 48.79 5.77 10.54
CA THR A 647 49.84 6.52 9.81
C THR A 647 49.45 6.71 8.36
N GLU A 648 48.96 5.65 7.70
CA GLU A 648 48.45 5.70 6.32
C GLU A 648 47.27 6.68 6.18
N ARG A 649 46.28 6.61 7.09
CA ARG A 649 45.10 7.50 7.04
C ARG A 649 45.46 8.96 7.23
N ILE A 650 46.43 9.29 8.09
CA ILE A 650 46.93 10.66 8.25
C ILE A 650 47.61 11.15 6.96
N GLN A 651 48.41 10.31 6.31
CA GLN A 651 49.07 10.66 5.05
C GLN A 651 48.05 10.93 3.93
N GLN A 652 47.10 10.01 3.70
CA GLN A 652 46.06 10.18 2.68
C GLN A 652 45.16 11.41 2.97
N THR A 653 44.84 11.67 4.24
CA THR A 653 44.07 12.86 4.64
C THR A 653 44.82 14.14 4.29
N LYS A 654 46.13 14.19 4.56
CA LYS A 654 46.96 15.34 4.22
C LYS A 654 47.04 15.53 2.70
N GLU A 655 47.26 14.47 1.93
CA GLU A 655 47.35 14.50 0.46
C GLU A 655 46.03 14.97 -0.17
N HIS A 656 44.88 14.47 0.30
CA HIS A 656 43.56 14.92 -0.12
C HIS A 656 43.38 16.43 0.12
N TRP A 657 43.64 16.93 1.34
CA TRP A 657 43.48 18.36 1.62
C TRP A 657 44.50 19.25 0.89
N GLU A 658 45.74 18.80 0.68
CA GLU A 658 46.69 19.53 -0.18
C GLU A 658 46.21 19.59 -1.65
N SER A 659 45.58 18.53 -2.16
CA SER A 659 44.99 18.51 -3.50
C SER A 659 43.79 19.47 -3.61
N GLN A 660 42.87 19.45 -2.64
CA GLN A 660 41.72 20.37 -2.60
C GLN A 660 42.16 21.83 -2.48
N CYS A 661 43.18 22.14 -1.67
CA CYS A 661 43.74 23.49 -1.57
C CYS A 661 44.37 23.97 -2.89
N ARG A 662 45.02 23.09 -3.67
CA ARG A 662 45.57 23.41 -4.99
C ARG A 662 44.48 23.70 -6.01
N LEU A 663 43.47 22.81 -6.10
CA LEU A 663 42.27 23.00 -6.93
C LEU A 663 41.54 24.31 -6.61
N PHE A 664 41.39 24.64 -5.32
CA PHE A 664 40.78 25.91 -4.89
C PHE A 664 41.61 27.15 -5.26
N MET A 665 42.93 27.05 -5.26
CA MET A 665 43.83 28.14 -5.69
C MET A 665 44.05 28.20 -7.22
N GLY A 666 43.54 27.23 -7.99
CA GLY A 666 43.71 27.16 -9.44
C GLY A 666 45.14 26.80 -9.89
N ILE A 667 45.83 25.95 -9.12
CA ILE A 667 47.22 25.50 -9.35
C ILE A 667 47.25 23.98 -9.54
#